data_AF-A0A4Z2C067-F1
#
_entry.id   AF-A0A4Z2C067-F1
#
_cell.length_a   1.000
_cell.length_b   1.000
_cell.length_c   1.000
_cell.angle_alpha   90.00
_cell.angle_beta   90.00
_cell.angle_gamma   90.00
#
_symmetry.space_group_name_H-M   'P 1'
#
loop_
_entity.id
_entity.type
_entity.pdbx_description
1 polymer ?
#
loop_
_entity_poly.entity_id
_entity_poly.type
_entity_poly.pdbx_seq_one_letter_code
_entity_poly.pdbx_strand_id
1 'polypeptide(L)'
;MAFACRCRISRILEAPYGNALLVGVGGSGKQSLCRLAAFLSTLEVFQITLRKGYSISDLKSDIAALYIKVGLKNIGTVFLHTDAQIPDERFLVLINDMLASGDIPDLFSDEDMDIIVNSIRMELRGLGLIDTRDNCWSFFIERIRRQLKVVLCFSPVGFTLRTRARKFPALVNCTAIDWFHPWPQHALQSVSTTFIEKIPGLEPKVRLSISDFISFAHTSVNEVSVRYQQNEKHFNYTTPKSFLEFMKLYGNLLRKKRTDLAQKMERLENGLQKLLTTASQVEDLKAKLALQEVELWQKNADIEALIAKIGQQTDKLNQERAVADAEEQKVAAIQTEVTKQQRETEEDLSKAEPALQAANAALNTLNRLNLTELRTFPNPPAIVTNVSAAVLVLLSPQGRIPKDRSWKASKMVMSKYGDALFCFHAQMQVDDFLQALVNFDKEHIPEVTVKCVKEEYLRDPEFNPEFVRQKSSAAAGLCAWVINIIRFQEVFCEVEMKRMCLSQANADLAEAAEKLEAIRKKLAELDGSLEILTSSFEKATSEKLRFQEEVNRTNNTIELANRLVKGLESENVRWANSLAQFHEQEETLSGDVLLTAAFISYAGSFSKKYRRELLENLWMPFLRSQMVSLLFIL
;
A
#
# COMPACT_ATOMS: atom_id res chain seq x y z
N MET A 1 -46.36 -0.46 -53.40
CA MET A 1 -45.70 -0.02 -54.66
C MET A 1 -44.58 -0.96 -55.10
N ALA A 2 -43.49 -1.13 -54.34
CA ALA A 2 -42.39 -2.03 -54.71
C ALA A 2 -42.81 -3.49 -54.95
N PHE A 3 -43.74 -4.01 -54.15
CA PHE A 3 -44.36 -5.33 -54.35
C PHE A 3 -45.03 -5.45 -55.72
N ALA A 4 -45.85 -4.45 -56.10
CA ALA A 4 -46.57 -4.45 -57.37
C ALA A 4 -45.60 -4.39 -58.57
N CYS A 5 -44.57 -3.53 -58.53
CA CYS A 5 -43.54 -3.48 -59.58
C CYS A 5 -42.79 -4.81 -59.71
N ARG A 6 -42.44 -5.46 -58.59
CA ARG A 6 -41.83 -6.80 -58.61
C ARG A 6 -42.74 -7.85 -59.26
N CYS A 7 -44.03 -7.88 -58.88
CA CYS A 7 -44.99 -8.82 -59.47
C CYS A 7 -45.16 -8.60 -60.98
N ARG A 8 -45.16 -7.32 -61.44
CA ARG A 8 -45.18 -7.01 -62.87
C ARG A 8 -43.94 -7.53 -63.58
N ILE A 9 -42.75 -7.32 -63.01
CA ILE A 9 -41.50 -7.81 -63.59
C ILE A 9 -41.50 -9.34 -63.64
N SER A 10 -41.86 -10.03 -62.55
CA SER A 10 -41.95 -11.51 -62.52
C SER A 10 -42.88 -12.04 -63.62
N ARG A 11 -44.07 -11.43 -63.75
CA ARG A 11 -45.03 -11.79 -64.80
C ARG A 11 -44.48 -11.58 -66.20
N ILE A 12 -43.67 -10.53 -66.43
CA ILE A 12 -43.00 -10.33 -67.71
C ILE A 12 -41.95 -11.44 -67.92
N LEU A 13 -41.08 -11.70 -66.95
CA LEU A 13 -40.00 -12.70 -67.06
C LEU A 13 -40.51 -14.13 -67.28
N GLU A 14 -41.67 -14.48 -66.74
CA GLU A 14 -42.32 -15.78 -66.93
C GLU A 14 -42.94 -15.96 -68.33
N ALA A 15 -43.20 -14.88 -69.07
CA ALA A 15 -43.75 -14.97 -70.41
C ALA A 15 -42.68 -15.45 -71.42
N PRO A 16 -43.01 -16.31 -72.41
CA PRO A 16 -42.03 -16.92 -73.32
C PRO A 16 -41.20 -15.91 -74.12
N TYR A 17 -41.74 -14.74 -74.49
CA TYR A 17 -40.97 -13.65 -75.13
C TYR A 17 -40.94 -12.38 -74.27
N GLY A 18 -40.88 -12.58 -72.96
CA GLY A 18 -41.00 -11.54 -71.96
C GLY A 18 -39.77 -10.64 -71.83
N ASN A 19 -39.64 -9.64 -72.70
CA ASN A 19 -38.66 -8.57 -72.53
C ASN A 19 -39.29 -7.38 -71.80
N ALA A 20 -38.51 -6.66 -70.99
CA ALA A 20 -39.00 -5.54 -70.21
C ALA A 20 -38.20 -4.25 -70.45
N LEU A 21 -38.90 -3.13 -70.58
CA LEU A 21 -38.32 -1.80 -70.53
C LEU A 21 -38.76 -1.11 -69.24
N LEU A 22 -37.87 -1.08 -68.25
CA LEU A 22 -38.09 -0.44 -66.96
C LEU A 22 -37.69 1.03 -67.06
N VAL A 23 -38.67 1.92 -67.00
CA VAL A 23 -38.46 3.37 -67.13
C VAL A 23 -38.63 4.03 -65.78
N GLY A 24 -37.62 4.76 -65.32
CA GLY A 24 -37.74 5.58 -64.12
C GLY A 24 -36.48 6.34 -63.76
N VAL A 25 -36.59 7.28 -62.82
CA VAL A 25 -35.43 8.07 -62.36
C VAL A 25 -34.34 7.18 -61.74
N GLY A 26 -33.11 7.69 -61.70
CA GLY A 26 -32.01 7.02 -61.01
C GLY A 26 -32.38 6.70 -59.55
N GLY A 27 -31.93 5.55 -59.03
CA GLY A 27 -32.20 5.18 -57.64
C GLY A 27 -33.63 4.72 -57.33
N SER A 28 -34.53 4.59 -58.32
CA SER A 28 -35.90 4.07 -58.11
C SER A 28 -35.99 2.56 -57.83
N GLY A 29 -34.86 1.85 -57.81
CA GLY A 29 -34.79 0.43 -57.50
C GLY A 29 -34.98 -0.53 -58.68
N LYS A 30 -35.01 -0.05 -59.93
CA LYS A 30 -35.20 -0.87 -61.16
C LYS A 30 -34.30 -2.10 -61.20
N GLN A 31 -32.98 -1.91 -61.09
CA GLN A 31 -32.02 -3.01 -61.13
C GLN A 31 -32.20 -3.98 -59.95
N SER A 32 -32.39 -3.45 -58.74
CA SER A 32 -32.54 -4.28 -57.52
C SER A 32 -33.79 -5.15 -57.59
N LEU A 33 -34.92 -4.59 -58.05
CA LEU A 33 -36.16 -5.33 -58.20
C LEU A 33 -36.10 -6.32 -59.37
N CYS A 34 -35.42 -5.98 -60.46
CA CYS A 34 -35.18 -6.93 -61.55
C CYS A 34 -34.34 -8.12 -61.11
N ARG A 35 -33.25 -7.91 -60.38
CA ARG A 35 -32.41 -9.01 -59.86
C ARG A 35 -33.18 -9.90 -58.90
N LEU A 36 -34.01 -9.31 -58.04
CA LEU A 36 -34.88 -10.05 -57.13
C LEU A 36 -35.92 -10.87 -57.90
N ALA A 37 -36.56 -10.30 -58.92
CA ALA A 37 -37.53 -11.02 -59.76
C ALA A 37 -36.86 -12.17 -60.53
N ALA A 38 -35.69 -11.93 -61.13
CA ALA A 38 -34.92 -12.96 -61.82
C ALA A 38 -34.56 -14.13 -60.89
N PHE A 39 -34.12 -13.82 -59.66
CA PHE A 39 -33.83 -14.83 -58.64
C PHE A 39 -35.07 -15.67 -58.28
N LEU A 40 -36.24 -15.04 -58.12
CA LEU A 40 -37.49 -15.75 -57.84
C LEU A 40 -37.92 -16.67 -59.00
N SER A 41 -37.66 -16.26 -60.24
CA SER A 41 -37.94 -17.06 -61.44
C SER A 41 -36.82 -18.04 -61.79
N THR A 42 -35.81 -18.24 -60.92
CA THR A 42 -34.65 -19.12 -61.15
C THR A 42 -33.85 -18.79 -62.43
N LEU A 43 -33.87 -17.53 -62.84
CA LEU A 43 -33.12 -17.04 -63.99
C LEU A 43 -31.79 -16.44 -63.54
N GLU A 44 -30.71 -16.74 -64.25
CA GLU A 44 -29.42 -16.12 -63.98
C GLU A 44 -29.39 -14.69 -64.51
N VAL A 45 -28.71 -13.77 -63.84
CA VAL A 45 -28.59 -12.37 -64.30
C VAL A 45 -27.24 -12.16 -64.94
N PHE A 46 -27.24 -11.81 -66.23
CA PHE A 46 -26.05 -11.37 -66.94
C PHE A 46 -26.07 -9.85 -67.10
N GLN A 47 -24.98 -9.20 -66.71
CA GLN A 47 -24.82 -7.75 -66.81
C GLN A 47 -23.40 -7.41 -67.29
N ILE A 48 -23.32 -6.56 -68.32
CA ILE A 48 -22.05 -6.12 -68.90
C ILE A 48 -21.27 -5.26 -67.91
N THR A 49 -19.97 -5.53 -67.77
CA THR A 49 -19.07 -4.70 -66.98
C THR A 49 -18.16 -3.92 -67.91
N LEU A 50 -18.45 -2.63 -68.08
CA LEU A 50 -17.63 -1.76 -68.94
C LEU A 50 -16.22 -1.60 -68.36
N ARG A 51 -15.21 -1.91 -69.16
CA ARG A 51 -13.78 -1.65 -68.88
C ARG A 51 -13.31 -0.45 -69.73
N LYS A 52 -12.20 0.18 -69.34
CA LYS A 52 -11.59 1.24 -70.18
C LYS A 52 -11.22 0.63 -71.53
N GLY A 53 -11.75 1.18 -72.62
CA GLY A 53 -11.54 0.66 -73.98
C GLY A 53 -12.55 -0.40 -74.44
N TYR A 54 -13.62 -0.67 -73.68
CA TYR A 54 -14.66 -1.62 -74.07
C TYR A 54 -15.32 -1.21 -75.40
N SER A 55 -15.23 -2.09 -76.38
CA SER A 55 -15.57 -1.86 -77.78
C SER A 55 -16.78 -2.69 -78.23
N ILE A 56 -17.24 -2.47 -79.46
CA ILE A 56 -18.36 -3.25 -80.04
C ILE A 56 -17.98 -4.72 -80.20
N SER A 57 -16.72 -5.03 -80.50
CA SER A 57 -16.25 -6.42 -80.61
C SER A 57 -16.31 -7.15 -79.26
N ASP A 58 -16.02 -6.46 -78.16
CA ASP A 58 -16.15 -7.04 -76.82
C ASP A 58 -17.62 -7.32 -76.50
N LEU A 59 -18.53 -6.41 -76.89
CA LEU A 59 -19.97 -6.63 -76.76
C LEU A 59 -20.47 -7.81 -77.59
N LYS A 60 -20.01 -7.95 -78.83
CA LYS A 60 -20.34 -9.11 -79.66
C LYS A 60 -19.87 -10.41 -79.01
N SER A 61 -18.65 -10.44 -78.47
CA SER A 61 -18.11 -11.60 -77.76
C SER A 61 -18.94 -11.96 -76.51
N ASP A 62 -19.29 -10.96 -75.69
CA ASP A 62 -20.14 -11.14 -74.50
C ASP A 62 -21.54 -11.66 -74.86
N ILE A 63 -22.14 -11.14 -75.94
CA ILE A 63 -23.45 -11.60 -76.44
C ILE A 63 -23.35 -13.01 -77.04
N ALA A 64 -22.28 -13.33 -77.78
CA ALA A 64 -22.05 -14.65 -78.34
C ALA A 64 -21.92 -15.71 -77.23
N ALA A 65 -21.15 -15.41 -76.18
CA ALA A 65 -21.04 -16.26 -75.01
C ALA A 65 -22.39 -16.46 -74.29
N LEU A 66 -23.19 -15.40 -74.21
CA LEU A 66 -24.55 -15.46 -73.67
C LEU A 66 -25.47 -16.35 -74.53
N TYR A 67 -25.42 -16.20 -75.85
CA TYR A 67 -26.21 -17.00 -76.79
C TYR A 67 -25.83 -18.48 -76.75
N ILE A 68 -24.54 -18.80 -76.65
CA ILE A 68 -24.07 -20.19 -76.44
C ILE A 68 -24.62 -20.74 -75.12
N LYS A 69 -24.56 -19.97 -74.04
CA LYS A 69 -25.04 -20.39 -72.73
C LYS A 69 -26.56 -20.64 -72.71
N VAL A 70 -27.34 -19.75 -73.30
CA VAL A 70 -28.81 -19.88 -73.33
C VAL A 70 -29.25 -20.90 -74.36
N GLY A 71 -28.69 -20.88 -75.56
CA GLY A 71 -29.11 -21.71 -76.68
C GLY A 71 -28.59 -23.15 -76.64
N LEU A 72 -27.33 -23.39 -76.25
CA LEU A 72 -26.81 -24.76 -76.15
C LEU A 72 -27.10 -25.40 -74.78
N LYS A 73 -26.86 -24.67 -73.68
CA LYS A 73 -27.03 -25.23 -72.32
C LYS A 73 -28.46 -25.09 -71.78
N ASN A 74 -29.34 -24.37 -72.49
CA ASN A 74 -30.73 -24.15 -72.10
C ASN A 74 -30.88 -23.53 -70.69
N ILE A 75 -29.97 -22.62 -70.31
CA ILE A 75 -30.00 -21.92 -69.02
C ILE A 75 -30.76 -20.60 -69.19
N GLY A 76 -31.93 -20.49 -68.58
CA GLY A 76 -32.73 -19.27 -68.56
C GLY A 76 -31.94 -18.09 -67.97
N THR A 77 -31.79 -17.02 -68.74
CA THR A 77 -30.92 -15.89 -68.37
C THR A 77 -31.61 -14.55 -68.63
N VAL A 78 -31.50 -13.63 -67.68
CA VAL A 78 -31.91 -12.23 -67.81
C VAL A 78 -30.70 -11.38 -68.20
N PHE A 79 -30.75 -10.77 -69.37
CA PHE A 79 -29.80 -9.75 -69.78
C PHE A 79 -30.23 -8.39 -69.22
N LEU A 80 -29.55 -7.95 -68.16
CA LEU A 80 -29.83 -6.66 -67.52
C LEU A 80 -28.90 -5.59 -68.09
N HIS A 81 -29.46 -4.66 -68.86
CA HIS A 81 -28.72 -3.58 -69.49
C HIS A 81 -29.25 -2.21 -69.06
N THR A 82 -28.35 -1.27 -68.80
CA THR A 82 -28.69 0.03 -68.21
C THR A 82 -28.12 1.18 -69.03
N ASP A 83 -28.73 2.36 -68.90
CA ASP A 83 -28.33 3.54 -69.67
C ASP A 83 -26.83 3.90 -69.53
N ALA A 84 -26.28 3.75 -68.32
CA ALA A 84 -24.87 3.99 -68.03
C ALA A 84 -23.90 3.00 -68.72
N GLN A 85 -24.42 1.88 -69.23
CA GLN A 85 -23.63 0.86 -69.94
C GLN A 85 -23.63 1.06 -71.46
N ILE A 86 -24.20 2.16 -71.96
CA ILE A 86 -24.27 2.50 -73.38
C ILE A 86 -23.34 3.69 -73.64
N PRO A 87 -22.04 3.46 -73.89
CA PRO A 87 -21.11 4.54 -74.24
C PRO A 87 -21.37 5.08 -75.65
N ASP A 88 -21.84 4.23 -76.57
CA ASP A 88 -22.10 4.53 -77.97
C ASP A 88 -23.48 3.99 -78.39
N GLU A 89 -24.22 4.74 -79.20
CA GLU A 89 -25.52 4.32 -79.73
C GLU A 89 -25.43 3.07 -80.61
N ARG A 90 -24.26 2.76 -81.20
CA ARG A 90 -24.05 1.54 -81.99
C ARG A 90 -24.30 0.26 -81.20
N PHE A 91 -24.16 0.29 -79.87
CA PHE A 91 -24.47 -0.86 -79.01
C PHE A 91 -25.96 -1.22 -79.07
N LEU A 92 -26.83 -0.22 -79.27
CA LEU A 92 -28.28 -0.42 -79.36
C LEU A 92 -28.70 -1.07 -80.68
N VAL A 93 -27.87 -1.04 -81.72
CA VAL A 93 -28.15 -1.78 -82.97
C VAL A 93 -28.21 -3.28 -82.66
N LEU A 94 -27.18 -3.81 -81.99
CA LEU A 94 -27.12 -5.23 -81.61
C LEU A 94 -28.27 -5.63 -80.68
N ILE A 95 -28.64 -4.75 -79.73
CA ILE A 95 -29.76 -4.99 -78.81
C ILE A 95 -31.10 -4.91 -79.54
N ASN A 96 -31.25 -4.03 -80.52
CA ASN A 96 -32.45 -3.94 -81.36
C ASN A 96 -32.66 -5.23 -82.15
N ASP A 97 -31.60 -5.77 -82.74
CA ASP A 97 -31.65 -7.03 -83.51
C ASP A 97 -31.94 -8.22 -82.58
N MET A 98 -31.33 -8.26 -81.39
CA MET A 98 -31.64 -9.22 -80.33
C MET A 98 -33.13 -9.20 -79.92
N LEU A 99 -33.75 -8.03 -79.85
CA LEU A 99 -35.16 -7.86 -79.48
C LEU A 99 -36.11 -8.18 -80.64
N ALA A 100 -35.74 -7.84 -81.88
CA ALA A 100 -36.60 -7.97 -83.05
C ALA A 100 -36.62 -9.42 -83.58
N SER A 101 -35.48 -9.91 -84.06
CA SER A 101 -35.33 -11.24 -84.67
C SER A 101 -34.73 -12.26 -83.71
N GLY A 102 -33.95 -11.81 -82.73
CA GLY A 102 -33.12 -12.69 -81.90
C GLY A 102 -31.85 -13.16 -82.61
N ASP A 103 -31.71 -12.91 -83.91
CA ASP A 103 -30.55 -13.24 -84.73
C ASP A 103 -29.78 -11.95 -85.08
N ILE A 104 -28.50 -11.93 -84.73
CA ILE A 104 -27.63 -10.75 -84.87
C ILE A 104 -26.62 -11.02 -85.98
N PRO A 105 -26.58 -10.21 -87.05
CA PRO A 105 -25.61 -10.38 -88.13
C PRO A 105 -24.15 -10.29 -87.65
N ASP A 106 -23.29 -11.14 -88.21
CA ASP A 106 -21.86 -11.23 -87.91
C ASP A 106 -21.56 -11.40 -86.40
N LEU A 107 -22.39 -12.17 -85.69
CA LEU A 107 -22.15 -12.54 -84.29
C LEU A 107 -21.27 -13.79 -84.17
N PHE A 108 -21.53 -14.79 -85.01
CA PHE A 108 -20.81 -16.06 -85.06
C PHE A 108 -20.09 -16.20 -86.40
N SER A 109 -18.91 -16.83 -86.39
CA SER A 109 -18.24 -17.24 -87.62
C SER A 109 -18.92 -18.47 -88.22
N ASP A 110 -18.72 -18.75 -89.51
CA ASP A 110 -19.29 -19.96 -90.15
C ASP A 110 -18.86 -21.26 -89.44
N GLU A 111 -17.65 -21.28 -88.88
CA GLU A 111 -17.14 -22.39 -88.08
C GLU A 111 -17.93 -22.57 -86.77
N ASP A 112 -18.19 -21.47 -86.04
CA ASP A 112 -18.99 -21.50 -84.80
C ASP A 112 -20.43 -21.95 -85.06
N MET A 113 -21.00 -21.52 -86.20
CA MET A 113 -22.34 -21.89 -86.63
C MET A 113 -22.45 -23.40 -86.84
N ASP A 114 -21.46 -24.02 -87.49
CA ASP A 114 -21.42 -25.46 -87.70
C ASP A 114 -21.25 -26.25 -86.38
N ILE A 115 -20.47 -25.73 -85.44
CA ILE A 115 -20.35 -26.30 -84.08
C ILE A 115 -21.70 -26.28 -83.36
N ILE A 116 -22.40 -25.13 -83.38
CA ILE A 116 -23.72 -24.96 -82.75
C ILE A 116 -24.75 -25.90 -83.38
N VAL A 117 -24.81 -25.92 -84.72
CA VAL A 117 -25.75 -26.78 -85.45
C VAL A 117 -25.52 -28.23 -85.07
N ASN A 118 -24.28 -28.73 -85.14
CA ASN A 118 -23.95 -30.11 -84.80
C ASN A 118 -24.32 -30.51 -83.36
N SER A 119 -24.18 -29.59 -82.40
CA SER A 119 -24.59 -29.83 -81.01
C SER A 119 -26.12 -29.96 -80.86
N ILE A 120 -26.90 -29.25 -81.68
CA ILE A 120 -28.37 -29.21 -81.59
C ILE A 120 -29.03 -30.34 -82.36
N ARG A 121 -28.37 -30.87 -83.41
CA ARG A 121 -28.92 -31.95 -84.26
C ARG A 121 -29.45 -33.13 -83.43
N MET A 122 -28.72 -33.54 -82.39
CA MET A 122 -29.12 -34.66 -81.53
C MET A 122 -30.42 -34.37 -80.77
N GLU A 123 -30.58 -33.17 -80.23
CA GLU A 123 -31.80 -32.76 -79.54
C GLU A 123 -32.99 -32.61 -80.49
N LEU A 124 -32.74 -32.09 -81.70
CA LEU A 124 -33.77 -31.87 -82.71
C LEU A 124 -34.34 -33.20 -83.26
N ARG A 125 -33.47 -34.22 -83.44
CA ARG A 125 -33.89 -35.61 -83.72
C ARG A 125 -34.71 -36.20 -82.57
N GLY A 126 -34.33 -35.93 -81.33
CA GLY A 126 -35.08 -36.36 -80.14
C GLY A 126 -36.49 -35.77 -80.05
N LEU A 127 -36.71 -34.59 -80.65
CA LEU A 127 -38.02 -33.93 -80.76
C LEU A 127 -38.81 -34.33 -82.02
N GLY A 128 -38.27 -35.21 -82.87
CA GLY A 128 -38.93 -35.69 -84.09
C GLY A 128 -38.95 -34.69 -85.26
N LEU A 129 -38.12 -33.65 -85.22
CA LEU A 129 -38.02 -32.64 -86.28
C LEU A 129 -36.96 -33.01 -87.33
N ILE A 130 -37.08 -32.46 -88.54
CA ILE A 130 -36.16 -32.74 -89.66
C ILE A 130 -34.82 -32.02 -89.43
N ASP A 131 -33.73 -32.80 -89.44
CA ASP A 131 -32.34 -32.38 -89.23
C ASP A 131 -31.72 -31.68 -90.45
N THR A 132 -32.27 -30.52 -90.83
CA THR A 132 -31.63 -29.58 -91.77
C THR A 132 -30.86 -28.50 -91.01
N ARG A 133 -29.83 -27.92 -91.64
CA ARG A 133 -29.04 -26.81 -91.07
C ARG A 133 -29.95 -25.63 -90.66
N ASP A 134 -30.90 -25.26 -91.53
CA ASP A 134 -31.83 -24.16 -91.29
C ASP A 134 -32.80 -24.42 -90.14
N ASN A 135 -33.27 -25.67 -89.99
CA ASN A 135 -34.15 -26.04 -88.88
C ASN A 135 -33.41 -26.03 -87.54
N CYS A 136 -32.15 -26.50 -87.52
CA CYS A 136 -31.30 -26.44 -86.34
C CYS A 136 -31.03 -24.99 -85.91
N TRP A 137 -30.73 -24.11 -86.88
CA TRP A 137 -30.52 -22.68 -86.61
C TRP A 137 -31.80 -22.01 -86.11
N SER A 138 -32.93 -22.25 -86.78
CA SER A 138 -34.23 -21.70 -86.37
C SER A 138 -34.62 -22.15 -84.96
N PHE A 139 -34.34 -23.41 -84.60
CA PHE A 139 -34.58 -23.94 -83.26
C PHE A 139 -33.66 -23.33 -82.21
N PHE A 140 -32.39 -23.09 -82.53
CA PHE A 140 -31.43 -22.37 -81.67
C PHE A 140 -31.93 -20.96 -81.35
N ILE A 141 -32.29 -20.19 -82.38
CA ILE A 141 -32.79 -18.82 -82.23
C ILE A 141 -34.11 -18.81 -81.45
N GLU A 142 -35.03 -19.74 -81.74
CA GLU A 142 -36.30 -19.84 -81.02
C GLU A 142 -36.11 -20.16 -79.53
N ARG A 143 -35.16 -21.04 -79.20
CA ARG A 143 -34.79 -21.32 -77.81
C ARG A 143 -34.20 -20.09 -77.12
N ILE A 144 -33.32 -19.36 -77.79
CA ILE A 144 -32.75 -18.12 -77.27
C ILE A 144 -33.87 -17.11 -77.00
N ARG A 145 -34.77 -16.88 -77.96
CA ARG A 145 -35.91 -15.96 -77.78
C ARG A 145 -36.84 -16.37 -76.63
N ARG A 146 -36.95 -17.67 -76.35
CA ARG A 146 -37.75 -18.21 -75.24
C ARG A 146 -37.08 -18.10 -73.87
N GLN A 147 -35.77 -18.29 -73.79
CA GLN A 147 -35.04 -18.43 -72.53
C GLN A 147 -34.24 -17.18 -72.13
N LEU A 148 -33.86 -16.35 -73.12
CA LEU A 148 -33.20 -15.07 -72.89
C LEU A 148 -34.25 -13.98 -72.67
N LYS A 149 -34.20 -13.32 -71.52
CA LYS A 149 -35.08 -12.18 -71.20
C LYS A 149 -34.26 -10.90 -71.20
N VAL A 150 -34.55 -9.99 -72.12
CA VAL A 150 -33.87 -8.70 -72.18
C VAL A 150 -34.59 -7.69 -71.31
N VAL A 151 -33.89 -7.16 -70.29
CA VAL A 151 -34.41 -6.12 -69.40
C VAL A 151 -33.58 -4.85 -69.52
N LEU A 152 -34.20 -3.80 -70.03
CA LEU A 152 -33.61 -2.50 -70.25
C LEU A 152 -34.03 -1.53 -69.15
N CYS A 153 -33.06 -0.96 -68.43
CA CYS A 153 -33.30 0.00 -67.36
C CYS A 153 -32.91 1.42 -67.81
N PHE A 154 -33.87 2.19 -68.31
CA PHE A 154 -33.64 3.53 -68.84
C PHE A 154 -34.24 4.64 -67.97
N SER A 155 -33.63 5.83 -68.08
CA SER A 155 -34.11 7.05 -67.42
C SER A 155 -35.08 7.81 -68.34
N PRO A 156 -36.23 8.28 -67.84
CA PRO A 156 -37.11 9.17 -68.61
C PRO A 156 -36.57 10.62 -68.64
N VAL A 157 -35.53 10.92 -67.86
CA VAL A 157 -34.96 12.26 -67.76
C VAL A 157 -34.11 12.56 -69.00
N GLY A 158 -34.34 13.73 -69.61
CA GLY A 158 -33.67 14.16 -70.83
C GLY A 158 -34.37 13.70 -72.11
N PHE A 159 -33.70 13.87 -73.25
CA PHE A 159 -34.25 13.54 -74.58
C PHE A 159 -33.71 12.21 -75.15
N THR A 160 -32.69 11.62 -74.50
CA THR A 160 -31.97 10.43 -74.99
C THR A 160 -32.89 9.23 -75.20
N LEU A 161 -33.76 8.92 -74.24
CA LEU A 161 -34.73 7.82 -74.34
C LEU A 161 -35.68 8.03 -75.53
N ARG A 162 -36.19 9.25 -75.72
CA ARG A 162 -37.10 9.58 -76.83
C ARG A 162 -36.41 9.43 -78.18
N THR A 163 -35.16 9.88 -78.30
CA THR A 163 -34.38 9.73 -79.53
C THR A 163 -34.09 8.27 -79.83
N ARG A 164 -33.67 7.48 -78.83
CA ARG A 164 -33.40 6.05 -78.98
C ARG A 164 -34.65 5.26 -79.33
N ALA A 165 -35.80 5.56 -78.72
CA ALA A 165 -37.09 4.94 -79.04
C ALA A 165 -37.51 5.16 -80.50
N ARG A 166 -37.14 6.30 -81.11
CA ARG A 166 -37.40 6.59 -82.53
C ARG A 166 -36.41 5.91 -83.46
N LYS A 167 -35.13 5.87 -83.09
CA LYS A 167 -34.07 5.24 -83.88
C LYS A 167 -34.16 3.71 -83.88
N PHE A 168 -34.59 3.12 -82.76
CA PHE A 168 -34.63 1.68 -82.51
C PHE A 168 -36.03 1.24 -82.04
N PRO A 169 -36.97 0.98 -82.98
CA PRO A 169 -38.37 0.66 -82.64
C PRO A 169 -38.54 -0.62 -81.82
N ALA A 170 -37.64 -1.60 -81.94
CA ALA A 170 -37.75 -2.87 -81.20
C ALA A 170 -37.63 -2.66 -79.68
N LEU A 171 -36.95 -1.59 -79.23
CA LEU A 171 -36.86 -1.24 -77.81
C LEU A 171 -38.24 -1.00 -77.18
N VAL A 172 -39.22 -0.53 -77.97
CA VAL A 172 -40.57 -0.17 -77.50
C VAL A 172 -41.59 -1.22 -77.94
N ASN A 173 -41.48 -1.74 -79.16
CA ASN A 173 -42.46 -2.66 -79.73
C ASN A 173 -42.31 -4.09 -79.20
N CYS A 174 -41.08 -4.52 -78.87
CA CYS A 174 -40.77 -5.88 -78.45
C CYS A 174 -40.56 -6.00 -76.93
N THR A 175 -40.86 -4.96 -76.16
CA THR A 175 -40.71 -4.95 -74.70
C THR A 175 -41.99 -4.49 -74.00
N ALA A 176 -42.27 -5.08 -72.83
CA ALA A 176 -43.29 -4.58 -71.94
C ALA A 176 -42.75 -3.40 -71.12
N ILE A 177 -43.39 -2.25 -71.21
CA ILE A 177 -42.95 -1.02 -70.54
C ILE A 177 -43.53 -0.97 -69.12
N ASP A 178 -42.67 -0.89 -68.10
CA ASP A 178 -43.10 -0.65 -66.71
C ASP A 178 -42.52 0.67 -66.18
N TRP A 179 -43.42 1.54 -65.71
CA TRP A 179 -43.09 2.87 -65.25
C TRP A 179 -42.89 2.90 -63.73
N PHE A 180 -41.71 3.34 -63.31
CA PHE A 180 -41.32 3.56 -61.93
C PHE A 180 -41.59 5.01 -61.55
N HIS A 181 -42.77 5.25 -60.99
CA HIS A 181 -43.15 6.57 -60.50
C HIS A 181 -42.40 6.95 -59.21
N PRO A 182 -42.29 8.26 -58.93
CA PRO A 182 -41.86 8.74 -57.62
C PRO A 182 -42.70 8.13 -56.48
N TRP A 183 -42.11 7.99 -55.30
CA TRP A 183 -42.82 7.41 -54.16
C TRP A 183 -43.86 8.42 -53.63
N PRO A 184 -45.13 8.00 -53.46
CA PRO A 184 -46.13 8.84 -52.82
C PRO A 184 -45.82 9.01 -51.33
N GLN A 185 -46.41 10.04 -50.71
CA GLN A 185 -46.18 10.36 -49.30
C GLN A 185 -46.40 9.16 -48.35
N HIS A 186 -47.48 8.40 -48.55
CA HIS A 186 -47.75 7.20 -47.74
C HIS A 186 -46.64 6.13 -47.85
N ALA A 187 -45.99 6.00 -49.01
CA ALA A 187 -44.87 5.08 -49.17
C ALA A 187 -43.61 5.60 -48.43
N LEU A 188 -43.37 6.91 -48.46
CA LEU A 188 -42.28 7.54 -47.70
C LEU A 188 -42.48 7.38 -46.19
N GLN A 189 -43.72 7.56 -45.70
CA GLN A 189 -44.09 7.35 -44.30
C GLN A 189 -43.87 5.90 -43.88
N SER A 190 -44.39 4.93 -44.64
CA SER A 190 -44.21 3.51 -44.34
C SER A 190 -42.74 3.11 -44.26
N VAL A 191 -41.91 3.55 -45.23
CA VAL A 191 -40.47 3.23 -45.24
C VAL A 191 -39.75 3.91 -44.07
N SER A 192 -40.07 5.17 -43.78
CA SER A 192 -39.45 5.89 -42.67
C SER A 192 -39.85 5.31 -41.32
N THR A 193 -41.10 4.90 -41.12
CA THR A 193 -41.56 4.24 -39.89
C THR A 193 -40.77 2.96 -39.62
N THR A 194 -40.68 2.06 -40.61
CA THR A 194 -39.90 0.81 -40.48
C THR A 194 -38.40 1.05 -40.27
N PHE A 195 -37.86 2.17 -40.76
CA PHE A 195 -36.47 2.53 -40.52
C PHE A 195 -36.26 3.04 -39.09
N ILE A 196 -37.13 3.94 -38.63
CA ILE A 196 -37.05 4.57 -37.31
C ILE A 196 -37.32 3.57 -36.18
N GLU A 197 -38.18 2.57 -36.40
CA GLU A 197 -38.40 1.46 -35.45
C GLU A 197 -37.11 0.70 -35.11
N LYS A 198 -36.15 0.64 -36.03
CA LYS A 198 -34.86 -0.02 -35.81
C LYS A 198 -33.89 0.81 -34.95
N ILE A 199 -34.22 2.07 -34.67
CA ILE A 199 -33.38 2.96 -33.87
C ILE A 199 -33.80 2.86 -32.40
N PRO A 200 -32.92 2.39 -31.50
CA PRO A 200 -33.25 2.25 -30.09
C PRO A 200 -33.33 3.61 -29.36
N GLY A 201 -34.11 3.68 -28.27
CA GLY A 201 -34.15 4.85 -27.37
C GLY A 201 -34.93 6.05 -27.91
N LEU A 202 -35.88 5.86 -28.83
CA LEU A 202 -36.83 6.90 -29.23
C LEU A 202 -38.21 6.58 -28.64
N GLU A 203 -38.92 7.57 -28.11
CA GLU A 203 -40.30 7.39 -27.62
C GLU A 203 -41.28 7.14 -28.78
N PRO A 204 -42.28 6.23 -28.66
CA PRO A 204 -43.20 5.90 -29.76
C PRO A 204 -43.90 7.11 -30.41
N LYS A 205 -44.30 8.12 -29.63
CA LYS A 205 -44.95 9.34 -30.14
C LYS A 205 -44.00 10.19 -30.99
N VAL A 206 -42.74 10.29 -30.56
CA VAL A 206 -41.68 11.01 -31.26
C VAL A 206 -41.29 10.29 -32.55
N ARG A 207 -41.31 8.95 -32.58
CA ARG A 207 -41.00 8.15 -33.80
C ARG A 207 -41.94 8.46 -34.96
N LEU A 208 -43.25 8.56 -34.69
CA LEU A 208 -44.24 8.91 -35.70
C LEU A 208 -43.99 10.32 -36.25
N SER A 209 -43.79 11.29 -35.36
CA SER A 209 -43.49 12.68 -35.72
C SER A 209 -42.21 12.80 -36.58
N ILE A 210 -41.16 12.04 -36.25
CA ILE A 210 -39.92 11.98 -37.04
C ILE A 210 -40.18 11.38 -38.43
N SER A 211 -40.96 10.29 -38.51
CA SER A 211 -41.30 9.62 -39.76
C SER A 211 -42.09 10.55 -40.71
N ASP A 212 -43.03 11.31 -40.16
CA ASP A 212 -43.80 12.31 -40.88
C ASP A 212 -42.92 13.46 -41.37
N PHE A 213 -42.03 13.97 -40.52
CA PHE A 213 -41.07 15.00 -40.92
C PHE A 213 -40.15 14.52 -42.05
N ILE A 214 -39.61 13.30 -41.95
CA ILE A 214 -38.72 12.74 -42.97
C ILE A 214 -39.41 12.71 -44.34
N SER A 215 -40.68 12.30 -44.35
CA SER A 215 -41.51 12.24 -45.55
C SER A 215 -41.86 13.62 -46.09
N PHE A 216 -42.20 14.56 -45.20
CA PHE A 216 -42.48 15.95 -45.51
C PHE A 216 -41.24 16.66 -46.08
N ALA A 217 -40.08 16.50 -45.45
CA ALA A 217 -38.81 17.08 -45.88
C ALA A 217 -38.48 16.65 -47.31
N HIS A 218 -38.58 15.35 -47.62
CA HIS A 218 -38.35 14.87 -48.99
C HIS A 218 -39.32 15.47 -50.01
N THR A 219 -40.60 15.57 -49.67
CA THR A 219 -41.64 16.13 -50.56
C THR A 219 -41.43 17.63 -50.77
N SER A 220 -41.17 18.38 -49.70
CA SER A 220 -40.88 19.82 -49.75
C SER A 220 -39.65 20.14 -50.61
N VAL A 221 -38.61 19.31 -50.56
CA VAL A 221 -37.42 19.47 -51.41
C VAL A 221 -37.75 19.23 -52.88
N ASN A 222 -38.65 18.31 -53.20
CA ASN A 222 -39.11 18.09 -54.57
C ASN A 222 -39.83 19.33 -55.12
N GLU A 223 -40.74 19.91 -54.33
CA GLU A 223 -41.48 21.12 -54.70
C GLU A 223 -40.55 22.34 -54.86
N VAL A 224 -39.60 22.51 -53.95
CA VAL A 224 -38.59 23.57 -54.04
C VAL A 224 -37.65 23.34 -55.22
N SER A 225 -37.30 22.08 -55.55
CA SER A 225 -36.46 21.76 -56.72
C SER A 225 -37.14 22.14 -58.04
N VAL A 226 -38.47 21.95 -58.15
CA VAL A 226 -39.25 22.40 -59.31
C VAL A 226 -39.22 23.92 -59.44
N ARG A 227 -39.43 24.65 -58.34
CA ARG A 227 -39.35 26.12 -58.33
C ARG A 227 -37.93 26.63 -58.62
N TYR A 228 -36.91 25.94 -58.10
CA TYR A 228 -35.50 26.24 -58.35
C TYR A 228 -35.16 26.09 -59.83
N GLN A 229 -35.64 25.03 -60.47
CA GLN A 229 -35.48 24.82 -61.90
C GLN A 229 -36.20 25.90 -62.72
N GLN A 230 -37.42 26.28 -62.35
CA GLN A 230 -38.18 27.31 -63.07
C GLN A 230 -37.52 28.69 -62.99
N ASN A 231 -37.00 29.06 -61.81
CA ASN A 231 -36.45 30.39 -61.56
C ASN A 231 -34.97 30.52 -61.94
N GLU A 232 -34.15 29.54 -61.55
CA GLU A 232 -32.69 29.61 -61.72
C GLU A 232 -32.16 28.70 -62.85
N LYS A 233 -33.03 27.93 -63.52
CA LYS A 233 -32.67 26.97 -64.59
C LYS A 233 -31.66 25.89 -64.16
N HIS A 234 -31.45 25.71 -62.86
CA HIS A 234 -30.60 24.67 -62.29
C HIS A 234 -31.44 23.44 -61.93
N PHE A 235 -30.97 22.27 -62.32
CA PHE A 235 -31.65 21.01 -62.04
C PHE A 235 -31.12 20.38 -60.75
N ASN A 236 -32.03 20.06 -59.83
CA ASN A 236 -31.73 19.23 -58.67
C ASN A 236 -32.63 18.00 -58.69
N TYR A 237 -32.03 16.82 -58.69
CA TYR A 237 -32.77 15.56 -58.70
C TYR A 237 -32.68 14.89 -57.34
N THR A 238 -33.82 14.79 -56.69
CA THR A 238 -34.02 13.95 -55.52
C THR A 238 -34.42 12.55 -55.96
N THR A 239 -33.81 11.55 -55.33
CA THR A 239 -34.09 10.14 -55.63
C THR A 239 -34.49 9.40 -54.36
N PRO A 240 -35.21 8.27 -54.46
CA PRO A 240 -35.43 7.40 -53.31
C PRO A 240 -34.13 6.93 -52.65
N LYS A 241 -33.02 6.86 -53.40
CA LYS A 241 -31.70 6.60 -52.85
C LYS A 241 -31.24 7.73 -51.90
N SER A 242 -31.39 8.99 -52.30
CA SER A 242 -31.10 10.15 -51.46
C SER A 242 -31.97 10.17 -50.19
N PHE A 243 -33.22 9.71 -50.29
CA PHE A 243 -34.11 9.52 -49.13
C PHE A 243 -33.58 8.45 -48.14
N LEU A 244 -33.16 7.30 -48.66
CA LEU A 244 -32.56 6.25 -47.83
C LEU A 244 -31.21 6.70 -47.22
N GLU A 245 -30.41 7.47 -47.96
CA GLU A 245 -29.16 8.06 -47.46
C GLU A 245 -29.40 9.06 -46.34
N PHE A 246 -30.41 9.93 -46.46
CA PHE A 246 -30.83 10.84 -45.40
C PHE A 246 -31.19 10.09 -44.11
N MET A 247 -32.02 9.04 -44.20
CA MET A 247 -32.38 8.24 -43.03
C MET A 247 -31.17 7.54 -42.40
N LYS A 248 -30.27 6.97 -43.24
CA LYS A 248 -29.01 6.38 -42.76
C LYS A 248 -28.13 7.41 -42.05
N LEU A 249 -28.03 8.62 -42.61
CA LEU A 249 -27.27 9.71 -42.02
C LEU A 249 -27.85 10.10 -40.66
N TYR A 250 -29.18 10.26 -40.57
CA TYR A 250 -29.87 10.54 -39.31
C TYR A 250 -29.58 9.48 -38.24
N GLY A 251 -29.74 8.20 -38.57
CA GLY A 251 -29.47 7.11 -37.63
C GLY A 251 -28.02 7.06 -37.15
N ASN A 252 -27.06 7.31 -38.06
CA ASN A 252 -25.63 7.35 -37.72
C ASN A 252 -25.27 8.56 -36.85
N LEU A 253 -25.77 9.75 -37.20
CA LEU A 253 -25.51 10.99 -36.46
C LEU A 253 -26.15 10.93 -35.06
N LEU A 254 -27.38 10.45 -34.95
CA LEU A 254 -28.07 10.35 -33.66
C LEU A 254 -27.33 9.41 -32.73
N ARG A 255 -26.90 8.24 -33.23
CA ARG A 255 -26.10 7.30 -32.44
C ARG A 255 -24.81 7.95 -31.95
N LYS A 256 -24.04 8.56 -32.86
CA LYS A 256 -22.75 9.18 -32.52
C LYS A 256 -22.92 10.32 -31.53
N LYS A 257 -23.91 11.20 -31.73
CA LYS A 257 -24.14 12.33 -30.83
C LYS A 257 -24.67 11.91 -29.47
N ARG A 258 -25.52 10.87 -29.39
CA ARG A 258 -25.94 10.29 -28.10
C ARG A 258 -24.75 9.71 -27.34
N THR A 259 -23.88 8.94 -27.99
CA THR A 259 -22.69 8.40 -27.33
C THR A 259 -21.75 9.50 -26.87
N ASP A 260 -21.51 10.52 -27.70
CA ASP A 260 -20.65 11.65 -27.34
C ASP A 260 -21.21 12.44 -26.15
N LEU A 261 -22.53 12.63 -26.09
CA LEU A 261 -23.21 13.37 -25.03
C LEU A 261 -23.25 12.56 -23.72
N ALA A 262 -23.59 11.27 -23.78
CA ALA A 262 -23.55 10.37 -22.64
C ALA A 262 -22.15 10.28 -22.01
N GLN A 263 -21.09 10.16 -22.82
CA GLN A 263 -19.71 10.15 -22.31
C GLN A 263 -19.32 11.45 -21.61
N LYS A 264 -19.79 12.60 -22.12
CA LYS A 264 -19.54 13.90 -21.49
C LYS A 264 -20.28 14.02 -20.16
N MET A 265 -21.54 13.58 -20.11
CA MET A 265 -22.34 13.56 -18.89
C MET A 265 -21.71 12.65 -17.85
N GLU A 266 -21.42 11.41 -18.19
CA GLU A 266 -20.77 10.43 -17.30
C GLU A 266 -19.45 10.96 -16.75
N ARG A 267 -18.63 11.62 -17.58
CA ARG A 267 -17.37 12.21 -17.13
C ARG A 267 -17.60 13.33 -16.11
N LEU A 268 -18.55 14.22 -16.34
CA LEU A 268 -18.85 15.33 -15.43
C LEU A 268 -19.48 14.81 -14.14
N GLU A 269 -20.43 13.88 -14.24
CA GLU A 269 -21.10 13.25 -13.09
C GLU A 269 -20.10 12.54 -12.19
N ASN A 270 -19.19 11.73 -12.76
CA ASN A 270 -18.10 11.11 -12.03
C ASN A 270 -17.16 12.15 -11.38
N GLY A 271 -16.90 13.27 -12.06
CA GLY A 271 -16.10 14.38 -11.52
C GLY A 271 -16.78 15.02 -10.30
N LEU A 272 -18.06 15.36 -10.43
CA LEU A 272 -18.90 15.93 -9.37
C LEU A 272 -19.01 14.98 -8.17
N GLN A 273 -19.23 13.69 -8.41
CA GLN A 273 -19.30 12.67 -7.36
C GLN A 273 -17.97 12.56 -6.60
N LYS A 274 -16.83 12.63 -7.29
CA LYS A 274 -15.51 12.64 -6.63
C LYS A 274 -15.32 13.87 -5.77
N LEU A 275 -15.70 15.06 -6.25
CA LEU A 275 -15.62 16.30 -5.45
C LEU A 275 -16.48 16.19 -4.18
N LEU A 276 -17.70 15.67 -4.30
CA LEU A 276 -18.60 15.48 -3.18
C LEU A 276 -18.05 14.46 -2.16
N THR A 277 -17.51 13.34 -2.66
CA THR A 277 -16.85 12.34 -1.79
C THR A 277 -15.63 12.93 -1.09
N THR A 278 -14.80 13.72 -1.77
CA THR A 278 -13.64 14.39 -1.17
C THR A 278 -14.07 15.40 -0.12
N ALA A 279 -15.12 16.20 -0.37
CA ALA A 279 -15.65 17.13 0.62
C ALA A 279 -16.12 16.40 1.89
N SER A 280 -16.82 15.27 1.74
CA SER A 280 -17.21 14.41 2.89
C SER A 280 -16.01 13.87 3.65
N GLN A 281 -14.99 13.34 2.95
CA GLN A 281 -13.77 12.82 3.58
C GLN A 281 -12.99 13.90 4.33
N VAL A 282 -13.01 15.14 3.85
CA VAL A 282 -12.38 16.27 4.55
C VAL A 282 -13.11 16.57 5.86
N GLU A 283 -14.44 16.52 5.87
CA GLU A 283 -15.21 16.68 7.11
C GLU A 283 -14.94 15.54 8.11
N ASP A 284 -14.85 14.29 7.64
CA ASP A 284 -14.49 13.14 8.49
C ASP A 284 -13.08 13.29 9.08
N LEU A 285 -12.11 13.76 8.26
CA LEU A 285 -10.75 14.02 8.73
C LEU A 285 -10.70 15.17 9.75
N LYS A 286 -11.49 16.24 9.57
CA LYS A 286 -11.60 17.33 10.55
C LYS A 286 -12.15 16.83 11.89
N ALA A 287 -13.17 15.99 11.86
CA ALA A 287 -13.71 15.37 13.08
C ALA A 287 -12.66 14.51 13.78
N LYS A 288 -11.88 13.72 13.02
CA LYS A 288 -10.77 12.92 13.56
C LYS A 288 -9.66 13.81 14.14
N LEU A 289 -9.28 14.89 13.46
CA LEU A 289 -8.24 15.82 13.93
C LEU A 289 -8.65 16.44 15.26
N ALA A 290 -9.91 16.86 15.41
CA ALA A 290 -10.41 17.42 16.68
C ALA A 290 -10.27 16.43 17.85
N LEU A 291 -10.54 15.14 17.62
CA LEU A 291 -10.33 14.10 18.64
C LEU A 291 -8.83 13.91 18.96
N GLN A 292 -7.99 13.89 17.93
CA GLN A 292 -6.53 13.74 18.09
C GLN A 292 -5.91 14.93 18.83
N GLU A 293 -6.37 16.16 18.60
CA GLU A 293 -5.89 17.35 19.33
C GLU A 293 -6.19 17.27 20.83
N VAL A 294 -7.37 16.78 21.20
CA VAL A 294 -7.74 16.56 22.61
C VAL A 294 -6.87 15.48 23.25
N GLU A 295 -6.63 14.36 22.57
CA GLU A 295 -5.78 13.28 23.08
C GLU A 295 -4.31 13.74 23.21
N LEU A 296 -3.81 14.54 22.26
CA LEU A 296 -2.46 15.10 22.33
C LEU A 296 -2.31 16.05 23.52
N TRP A 297 -3.35 16.85 23.81
CA TRP A 297 -3.37 17.72 24.97
C TRP A 297 -3.33 16.92 26.28
N GLN A 298 -4.10 15.84 26.39
CA GLN A 298 -4.07 14.95 27.56
C GLN A 298 -2.68 14.32 27.76
N LYS A 299 -2.06 13.78 26.70
CA LYS A 299 -0.71 13.21 26.78
C LYS A 299 0.35 14.25 27.17
N ASN A 300 0.21 15.50 26.72
CA ASN A 300 1.08 16.59 27.15
C ASN A 300 0.94 16.85 28.65
N ALA A 301 -0.28 16.92 29.17
CA ALA A 301 -0.54 17.12 30.60
C ALA A 301 0.02 15.96 31.45
N ASP A 302 -0.12 14.72 30.99
CA ASP A 302 0.43 13.54 31.69
C ASP A 302 1.97 13.55 31.74
N ILE A 303 2.61 13.98 30.65
CA ILE A 303 4.08 14.14 30.57
C ILE A 303 4.55 15.26 31.50
N GLU A 304 3.86 16.40 31.54
CA GLU A 304 4.17 17.48 32.48
C GLU A 304 4.07 17.01 33.95
N ALA A 305 3.07 16.19 34.28
CA ALA A 305 2.93 15.58 35.60
C ALA A 305 4.08 14.59 35.92
N LEU A 306 4.56 13.82 34.94
CA LEU A 306 5.73 12.95 35.08
C LEU A 306 7.02 13.76 35.31
N ILE A 307 7.21 14.86 34.59
CA ILE A 307 8.37 15.77 34.79
C ILE A 307 8.38 16.31 36.22
N ALA A 308 7.22 16.75 36.72
CA ALA A 308 7.11 17.24 38.09
C ALA A 308 7.46 16.16 39.13
N LYS A 309 7.03 14.91 38.92
CA LYS A 309 7.38 13.76 39.80
C LYS A 309 8.87 13.43 39.75
N ILE A 310 9.48 13.40 38.56
CA ILE A 310 10.91 13.17 38.39
C ILE A 310 11.69 14.27 39.10
N GLY A 311 11.32 15.55 38.93
CA GLY A 311 11.95 16.67 39.63
C GLY A 311 11.92 16.50 41.15
N GLN A 312 10.75 16.18 41.72
CA GLN A 312 10.62 15.93 43.16
C GLN A 312 11.45 14.74 43.66
N GLN A 313 11.55 13.66 42.88
CA GLN A 313 12.35 12.50 43.27
C GLN A 313 13.85 12.77 43.14
N THR A 314 14.29 13.49 42.10
CA THR A 314 15.68 13.92 41.93
C THR A 314 16.13 14.81 43.10
N ASP A 315 15.28 15.75 43.54
CA ASP A 315 15.58 16.61 44.69
C ASP A 315 15.72 15.79 45.98
N LYS A 316 14.82 14.83 46.21
CA LYS A 316 14.91 13.91 47.37
C LYS A 316 16.17 13.05 47.32
N LEU A 317 16.50 12.49 46.16
CA LEU A 317 17.72 11.70 45.97
C LEU A 317 18.97 12.53 46.29
N ASN A 318 19.05 13.76 45.79
CA ASN A 318 20.18 14.64 46.04
C ASN A 318 20.34 14.99 47.53
N GLN A 319 19.23 15.19 48.24
CA GLN A 319 19.24 15.42 49.69
C GLN A 319 19.75 14.19 50.44
N GLU A 320 19.20 13.00 50.16
CA GLU A 320 19.63 11.75 50.80
C GLU A 320 21.07 11.37 50.45
N ARG A 321 21.54 11.71 49.23
CA ARG A 321 22.93 11.49 48.80
C ARG A 321 23.90 12.36 49.59
N ALA A 322 23.56 13.64 49.80
CA ALA A 322 24.35 14.52 50.65
C ALA A 322 24.44 14.01 52.11
N VAL A 323 23.36 13.41 52.62
CA VAL A 323 23.35 12.78 53.96
C VAL A 323 24.25 11.54 53.98
N ALA A 324 24.20 10.71 52.93
CA ALA A 324 25.07 9.53 52.81
C ALA A 324 26.55 9.90 52.71
N ASP A 325 26.90 10.89 51.89
CA ASP A 325 28.28 11.37 51.73
C ASP A 325 28.83 11.91 53.06
N ALA A 326 28.00 12.62 53.83
CA ALA A 326 28.37 13.12 55.16
C ALA A 326 28.55 11.99 56.18
N GLU A 327 27.71 10.95 56.15
CA GLU A 327 27.84 9.79 57.03
C GLU A 327 29.03 8.91 56.65
N GLU A 328 29.34 8.80 55.35
CA GLU A 328 30.52 8.08 54.83
C GLU A 328 31.82 8.72 55.30
N GLN A 329 31.89 10.05 55.30
CA GLN A 329 33.03 10.78 55.88
C GLN A 329 33.19 10.51 57.38
N LYS A 330 32.10 10.42 58.15
CA LYS A 330 32.16 10.08 59.59
C LYS A 330 32.64 8.65 59.81
N VAL A 331 32.08 7.69 59.08
CA VAL A 331 32.49 6.27 59.17
C VAL A 331 33.97 6.13 58.79
N ALA A 332 34.43 6.82 57.74
CA ALA A 332 35.85 6.83 57.35
C ALA A 332 36.75 7.41 58.45
N ALA A 333 36.35 8.51 59.10
CA ALA A 333 37.10 9.08 60.21
C ALA A 333 37.18 8.12 61.41
N ILE A 334 36.06 7.51 61.81
CA ILE A 334 36.00 6.52 62.89
C ILE A 334 36.85 5.28 62.54
N GLN A 335 36.78 4.79 61.30
CA GLN A 335 37.60 3.68 60.81
C GLN A 335 39.10 3.99 60.89
N THR A 336 39.53 5.20 60.52
CA THR A 336 40.95 5.58 60.62
C THR A 336 41.43 5.61 62.06
N GLU A 337 40.61 6.08 62.99
CA GLU A 337 40.93 6.13 64.42
C GLU A 337 40.97 4.72 65.04
N VAL A 338 39.99 3.86 64.72
CA VAL A 338 39.97 2.45 65.15
C VAL A 338 41.18 1.69 64.62
N THR A 339 41.57 1.89 63.36
CA THR A 339 42.74 1.22 62.75
C THR A 339 44.04 1.66 63.43
N LYS A 340 44.14 2.95 63.79
CA LYS A 340 45.28 3.50 64.54
C LYS A 340 45.34 2.92 65.96
N GLN A 341 44.22 2.87 66.67
CA GLN A 341 44.12 2.30 68.01
C GLN A 341 44.40 0.78 68.03
N GLN A 342 43.99 0.05 66.98
CA GLN A 342 44.34 -1.35 66.77
C GLN A 342 45.86 -1.53 66.64
N ARG A 343 46.52 -0.73 65.80
CA ARG A 343 47.97 -0.79 65.60
C ARG A 343 48.74 -0.47 66.90
N GLU A 344 48.32 0.55 67.64
CA GLU A 344 48.96 0.93 68.91
C GLU A 344 48.78 -0.14 70.00
N THR A 345 47.61 -0.80 70.05
CA THR A 345 47.36 -1.89 71.00
C THR A 345 48.19 -3.14 70.67
N GLU A 346 48.37 -3.48 69.39
CA GLU A 346 49.21 -4.60 68.94
C GLU A 346 50.70 -4.33 69.20
N GLU A 347 51.18 -3.12 68.93
CA GLU A 347 52.56 -2.72 69.20
C GLU A 347 52.89 -2.77 70.70
N ASP A 348 51.99 -2.36 71.58
CA ASP A 348 52.22 -2.40 73.03
C ASP A 348 52.11 -3.82 73.61
N LEU A 349 51.28 -4.68 73.02
CA LEU A 349 51.20 -6.10 73.38
C LEU A 349 52.52 -6.82 73.05
N SER A 350 53.15 -6.48 71.91
CA SER A 350 54.47 -7.01 71.53
C SER A 350 55.61 -6.60 72.48
N LYS A 351 55.48 -5.45 73.18
CA LYS A 351 56.46 -4.98 74.17
C LYS A 351 56.36 -5.74 75.50
N ALA A 352 55.21 -6.34 75.81
CA ALA A 352 54.99 -7.13 77.03
C ALA A 352 55.62 -8.53 76.95
N GLU A 353 55.67 -9.14 75.75
CA GLU A 353 56.23 -10.48 75.50
C GLU A 353 57.69 -10.68 75.96
N PRO A 354 58.66 -9.77 75.67
CA PRO A 354 60.05 -9.95 76.08
C PRO A 354 60.25 -9.90 77.60
N ALA A 355 59.45 -9.12 78.34
CA ALA A 355 59.53 -9.07 79.80
C ALA A 355 59.10 -10.40 80.43
N LEU A 356 58.09 -11.06 79.87
CA LEU A 356 57.59 -12.36 80.29
C LEU A 356 58.55 -13.50 79.93
N GLN A 357 59.15 -13.45 78.73
CA GLN A 357 60.19 -14.41 78.33
C GLN A 357 61.44 -14.28 79.22
N ALA A 358 61.84 -13.05 79.57
CA ALA A 358 62.97 -12.79 80.47
C ALA A 358 62.70 -13.27 81.91
N ALA A 359 61.46 -13.16 82.42
CA ALA A 359 61.06 -13.73 83.70
C ALA A 359 61.16 -15.26 83.71
N ASN A 360 60.69 -15.92 82.65
CA ASN A 360 60.82 -17.38 82.50
C ASN A 360 62.27 -17.82 82.36
N ALA A 361 63.10 -17.07 81.63
CA ALA A 361 64.53 -17.35 81.51
C ALA A 361 65.26 -17.22 82.86
N ALA A 362 64.88 -16.26 83.71
CA ALA A 362 65.45 -16.11 85.04
C ALA A 362 65.18 -17.34 85.93
N LEU A 363 64.00 -17.95 85.85
CA LEU A 363 63.68 -19.19 86.58
C LEU A 363 64.49 -20.40 86.08
N ASN A 364 64.74 -20.50 84.78
CA ASN A 364 65.53 -21.58 84.18
C ASN A 364 67.02 -21.57 84.59
N THR A 365 67.53 -20.49 85.19
CA THR A 365 68.89 -20.44 85.74
C THR A 365 69.01 -21.03 87.16
N LEU A 366 67.89 -21.39 87.79
CA LEU A 366 67.85 -21.95 89.14
C LEU A 366 67.86 -23.49 89.10
N ASN A 367 68.94 -24.09 89.58
CA ASN A 367 69.04 -25.54 89.77
C ASN A 367 68.83 -25.92 91.24
N ARG A 368 68.31 -27.14 91.47
CA ARG A 368 68.02 -27.71 92.80
C ARG A 368 69.17 -27.58 93.82
N LEU A 369 70.42 -27.68 93.36
CA LEU A 369 71.62 -27.50 94.19
C LEU A 369 71.71 -26.08 94.75
N ASN A 370 71.46 -25.07 93.93
CA ASN A 370 71.60 -23.66 94.28
C ASN A 370 70.55 -23.23 95.34
N LEU A 371 69.33 -23.76 95.27
CA LEU A 371 68.28 -23.50 96.26
C LEU A 371 68.51 -24.24 97.59
N THR A 372 69.16 -25.42 97.54
CA THR A 372 69.54 -26.16 98.74
C THR A 372 70.65 -25.42 99.51
N GLU A 373 71.60 -24.82 98.79
CA GLU A 373 72.67 -23.97 99.34
C GLU A 373 72.12 -22.67 99.95
N LEU A 374 71.17 -22.01 99.28
CA LEU A 374 70.53 -20.82 99.82
C LEU A 374 69.80 -21.12 101.15
N ARG A 375 69.27 -22.34 101.32
CA ARG A 375 68.56 -22.76 102.54
C ARG A 375 69.48 -23.03 103.74
N THR A 376 70.73 -23.46 103.52
CA THR A 376 71.65 -23.86 104.61
C THR A 376 72.40 -22.72 105.28
N PHE A 377 72.25 -21.46 104.82
CA PHE A 377 72.88 -20.30 105.47
C PHE A 377 72.48 -20.16 106.95
N PRO A 378 73.46 -20.18 107.89
CA PRO A 378 73.21 -19.93 109.31
C PRO A 378 72.87 -18.45 109.60
N ASN A 379 73.51 -17.53 108.85
CA ASN A 379 73.26 -16.08 108.87
C ASN A 379 73.53 -15.51 107.47
N PRO A 380 72.50 -15.24 106.64
CA PRO A 380 72.70 -14.76 105.27
C PRO A 380 73.00 -13.25 105.20
N PRO A 381 73.64 -12.77 104.13
CA PRO A 381 73.77 -11.34 103.85
C PRO A 381 72.41 -10.63 103.74
N ALA A 382 72.34 -9.36 104.14
CA ALA A 382 71.10 -8.57 104.14
C ALA A 382 70.38 -8.57 102.79
N ILE A 383 71.12 -8.46 101.67
CA ILE A 383 70.54 -8.45 100.32
C ILE A 383 69.85 -9.78 99.95
N VAL A 384 70.35 -10.93 100.43
CA VAL A 384 69.73 -12.24 100.19
C VAL A 384 68.44 -12.38 101.02
N THR A 385 68.42 -11.78 102.20
CA THR A 385 67.20 -11.68 103.04
C THR A 385 66.15 -10.81 102.35
N ASN A 386 66.54 -9.70 101.75
CA ASN A 386 65.62 -8.81 101.02
C ASN A 386 65.05 -9.48 99.75
N VAL A 387 65.87 -10.19 98.98
CA VAL A 387 65.38 -10.92 97.77
C VAL A 387 64.39 -12.01 98.15
N SER A 388 64.70 -12.79 99.18
CA SER A 388 63.79 -13.84 99.66
C SER A 388 62.50 -13.27 100.27
N ALA A 389 62.57 -12.12 100.94
CA ALA A 389 61.38 -11.39 101.41
C ALA A 389 60.53 -10.86 100.25
N ALA A 390 61.13 -10.33 99.17
CA ALA A 390 60.41 -9.86 97.99
C ALA A 390 59.67 -11.00 97.26
N VAL A 391 60.30 -12.17 97.14
CA VAL A 391 59.65 -13.39 96.60
C VAL A 391 58.49 -13.84 97.50
N LEU A 392 58.62 -13.71 98.82
CA LEU A 392 57.60 -14.07 99.80
C LEU A 392 56.40 -13.09 99.79
N VAL A 393 56.64 -11.81 99.51
CA VAL A 393 55.58 -10.82 99.29
C VAL A 393 54.81 -11.16 98.00
N LEU A 394 55.50 -11.53 96.92
CA LEU A 394 54.85 -11.92 95.66
C LEU A 394 54.06 -13.23 95.74
N LEU A 395 54.56 -14.23 96.46
CA LEU A 395 53.87 -15.53 96.66
C LEU A 395 52.81 -15.49 97.78
N SER A 396 52.48 -14.31 98.33
CA SER A 396 51.48 -14.20 99.39
C SER A 396 50.06 -14.39 98.84
N PRO A 397 49.26 -15.33 99.39
CA PRO A 397 47.91 -15.57 98.89
C PRO A 397 47.02 -14.35 99.20
N GLN A 398 46.34 -13.84 98.16
CA GLN A 398 45.32 -12.78 98.25
C GLN A 398 45.83 -11.42 98.77
N GLY A 399 47.09 -11.05 98.48
CA GLY A 399 47.62 -9.71 98.77
C GLY A 399 47.79 -9.37 100.26
N ARG A 400 47.77 -10.38 101.15
CA ARG A 400 48.05 -10.20 102.58
C ARG A 400 49.55 -10.18 102.82
N ILE A 401 50.12 -8.98 102.89
CA ILE A 401 51.54 -8.76 103.15
C ILE A 401 51.92 -9.34 104.55
N PRO A 402 52.84 -10.31 104.64
CA PRO A 402 53.25 -10.89 105.91
C PRO A 402 53.97 -9.87 106.81
N LYS A 403 53.59 -9.82 108.11
CA LYS A 403 54.16 -8.90 109.12
C LYS A 403 55.57 -9.30 109.60
N ASP A 404 55.92 -10.58 109.47
CA ASP A 404 57.26 -11.08 109.81
C ASP A 404 58.00 -11.44 108.51
N ARG A 405 59.05 -10.66 108.21
CA ARG A 405 59.84 -10.74 106.97
C ARG A 405 61.29 -11.12 107.24
N SER A 406 61.55 -11.69 108.42
CA SER A 406 62.86 -12.18 108.80
C SER A 406 63.27 -13.38 107.95
N TRP A 407 64.57 -13.62 107.79
CA TRP A 407 65.11 -14.80 107.09
C TRP A 407 64.51 -16.13 107.59
N LYS A 408 64.12 -16.19 108.88
CA LYS A 408 63.42 -17.33 109.48
C LYS A 408 62.06 -17.59 108.81
N ALA A 409 61.29 -16.55 108.51
CA ALA A 409 60.01 -16.64 107.81
C ALA A 409 60.19 -17.00 106.33
N SER A 410 61.17 -16.39 105.65
CA SER A 410 61.52 -16.73 104.27
C SER A 410 61.97 -18.18 104.10
N LYS A 411 62.81 -18.68 105.00
CA LYS A 411 63.24 -20.08 105.05
C LYS A 411 62.08 -21.02 105.36
N MET A 412 61.14 -20.61 106.22
CA MET A 412 59.96 -21.41 106.52
C MET A 412 59.06 -21.53 105.30
N VAL A 413 58.81 -20.48 104.50
CA VAL A 413 58.01 -20.56 103.27
C VAL A 413 58.69 -21.40 102.18
N MET A 414 60.02 -21.38 102.08
CA MET A 414 60.76 -22.32 101.24
C MET A 414 60.64 -23.79 101.72
N SER A 415 60.36 -24.02 103.01
CA SER A 415 60.14 -25.35 103.60
C SER A 415 58.66 -25.75 103.75
N LYS A 416 57.71 -24.79 103.70
CA LYS A 416 56.28 -24.99 104.07
C LYS A 416 55.44 -25.56 102.93
N TYR A 417 55.97 -25.69 101.72
CA TYR A 417 55.35 -26.49 100.66
C TYR A 417 55.54 -28.01 100.88
N GLY A 418 55.52 -28.44 102.14
CA GLY A 418 55.73 -29.83 102.54
C GLY A 418 55.32 -30.08 103.98
N ASP A 419 54.06 -29.81 104.34
CA ASP A 419 53.42 -30.53 105.44
C ASP A 419 51.88 -30.56 105.30
N ALA A 420 51.37 -31.61 104.65
CA ALA A 420 50.13 -32.32 105.00
C ALA A 420 49.99 -33.61 104.15
N LEU A 421 50.36 -34.74 104.77
CA LEU A 421 49.75 -36.07 104.58
C LEU A 421 50.09 -36.91 103.32
N PHE A 422 51.31 -37.46 103.20
CA PHE A 422 51.61 -38.90 103.05
C PHE A 422 53.12 -39.13 102.84
N CYS A 423 53.72 -40.03 103.60
CA CYS A 423 55.15 -40.37 103.56
C CYS A 423 55.49 -41.31 102.39
N PHE A 424 56.47 -40.95 101.55
CA PHE A 424 57.57 -41.78 101.04
C PHE A 424 58.47 -40.89 100.14
N HIS A 425 59.80 -40.98 100.27
CA HIS A 425 60.85 -40.15 99.63
C HIS A 425 61.20 -38.79 100.28
N ALA A 426 62.17 -38.80 101.21
CA ALA A 426 62.82 -37.63 101.80
C ALA A 426 63.78 -36.89 100.84
N GLN A 427 63.44 -36.78 99.55
CA GLN A 427 64.35 -36.32 98.51
C GLN A 427 63.70 -35.41 97.44
N MET A 428 62.54 -34.78 97.71
CA MET A 428 61.80 -33.93 96.75
C MET A 428 61.34 -32.54 97.30
N GLN A 429 61.97 -32.01 98.34
CA GLN A 429 61.50 -30.77 99.02
C GLN A 429 61.83 -29.42 98.32
N VAL A 430 62.41 -29.42 97.11
CA VAL A 430 62.90 -28.20 96.42
C VAL A 430 62.21 -27.96 95.07
N ASP A 431 61.64 -29.00 94.46
CA ASP A 431 61.07 -28.93 93.11
C ASP A 431 59.67 -28.24 93.10
N ASP A 432 58.88 -28.37 94.16
CA ASP A 432 57.54 -27.76 94.28
C ASP A 432 57.59 -26.21 94.38
N PHE A 433 58.62 -25.66 95.03
CA PHE A 433 58.81 -24.21 95.10
C PHE A 433 59.15 -23.61 93.72
N LEU A 434 59.88 -24.35 92.89
CA LEU A 434 60.22 -23.95 91.52
C LEU A 434 58.98 -24.00 90.61
N GLN A 435 58.13 -25.03 90.76
CA GLN A 435 56.85 -25.09 90.04
C GLN A 435 55.88 -23.97 90.44
N ALA A 436 55.83 -23.59 91.72
CA ALA A 436 55.02 -22.47 92.17
C ALA A 436 55.45 -21.11 91.56
N LEU A 437 56.73 -20.94 91.27
CA LEU A 437 57.27 -19.76 90.59
C LEU A 437 56.99 -19.78 89.07
N VAL A 438 57.05 -20.96 88.43
CA VAL A 438 56.74 -21.13 87.00
C VAL A 438 55.25 -20.96 86.71
N ASN A 439 54.40 -21.49 87.58
CA ASN A 439 52.93 -21.44 87.45
C ASN A 439 52.31 -20.22 88.14
N PHE A 440 53.11 -19.21 88.46
CA PHE A 440 52.62 -17.99 89.10
C PHE A 440 51.67 -17.22 88.17
N ASP A 441 50.50 -16.83 88.69
CA ASP A 441 49.54 -16.00 87.97
C ASP A 441 50.10 -14.58 87.81
N LYS A 442 50.70 -14.37 86.64
CA LYS A 442 51.37 -13.14 86.23
C LYS A 442 50.42 -12.05 85.75
N GLU A 443 49.15 -12.36 85.54
CA GLU A 443 48.14 -11.43 84.98
C GLU A 443 47.30 -10.78 86.10
N HIS A 444 47.07 -11.49 87.21
CA HIS A 444 46.23 -11.01 88.33
C HIS A 444 47.01 -10.80 89.64
N ILE A 445 48.02 -9.93 89.63
CA ILE A 445 48.76 -9.56 90.84
C ILE A 445 48.05 -8.37 91.53
N PRO A 446 47.67 -8.46 92.82
CA PRO A 446 47.06 -7.35 93.55
C PRO A 446 47.96 -6.11 93.58
N GLU A 447 47.39 -4.94 93.28
CA GLU A 447 48.12 -3.66 93.21
C GLU A 447 48.88 -3.33 94.51
N VAL A 448 48.33 -3.74 95.66
CA VAL A 448 48.92 -3.60 96.99
C VAL A 448 50.24 -4.37 97.11
N THR A 449 50.32 -5.57 96.53
CA THR A 449 51.52 -6.42 96.50
C THR A 449 52.58 -5.82 95.59
N VAL A 450 52.19 -5.33 94.40
CA VAL A 450 53.10 -4.69 93.44
C VAL A 450 53.71 -3.40 94.03
N LYS A 451 52.90 -2.55 94.66
CA LYS A 451 53.36 -1.33 95.34
C LYS A 451 54.35 -1.64 96.46
N CYS A 452 54.05 -2.62 97.31
CA CYS A 452 54.94 -3.05 98.39
C CYS A 452 56.32 -3.48 97.87
N VAL A 453 56.38 -4.31 96.82
CA VAL A 453 57.67 -4.78 96.28
C VAL A 453 58.44 -3.68 95.57
N LYS A 454 57.75 -2.76 94.87
CA LYS A 454 58.36 -1.60 94.22
C LYS A 454 59.00 -0.64 95.22
N GLU A 455 58.25 -0.25 96.24
CA GLU A 455 58.66 0.81 97.15
C GLU A 455 59.69 0.36 98.19
N GLU A 456 59.62 -0.88 98.65
CA GLU A 456 60.47 -1.38 99.73
C GLU A 456 61.70 -2.15 99.26
N TYR A 457 61.70 -2.70 98.04
CA TYR A 457 62.80 -3.56 97.55
C TYR A 457 63.42 -3.08 96.22
N LEU A 458 62.61 -2.74 95.21
CA LEU A 458 63.14 -2.33 93.88
C LEU A 458 63.73 -0.91 93.84
N ARG A 459 63.45 -0.06 94.84
CA ARG A 459 64.07 1.27 94.97
C ARG A 459 65.52 1.21 95.44
N ASP A 460 65.95 0.09 96.02
CA ASP A 460 67.32 -0.10 96.51
C ASP A 460 68.28 -0.35 95.34
N PRO A 461 69.31 0.50 95.10
CA PRO A 461 70.30 0.29 94.05
C PRO A 461 71.08 -1.03 94.18
N GLU A 462 71.15 -1.62 95.39
CA GLU A 462 71.80 -2.91 95.63
C GLU A 462 70.92 -4.11 95.19
N PHE A 463 69.63 -3.90 94.92
CA PHE A 463 68.67 -4.94 94.47
C PHE A 463 68.79 -5.21 92.95
N ASN A 464 70.00 -5.56 92.51
CA ASN A 464 70.33 -5.85 91.11
C ASN A 464 70.81 -7.31 90.96
N PRO A 465 70.30 -8.08 89.97
CA PRO A 465 70.74 -9.45 89.73
C PRO A 465 72.27 -9.62 89.63
N GLU A 466 73.00 -8.68 89.02
CA GLU A 466 74.46 -8.77 88.88
C GLU A 466 75.21 -8.53 90.19
N PHE A 467 74.70 -7.66 91.06
CA PHE A 467 75.27 -7.43 92.39
C PHE A 467 74.96 -8.60 93.33
N VAL A 468 73.73 -9.09 93.30
CA VAL A 468 73.28 -10.24 94.10
C VAL A 468 74.04 -11.51 93.70
N ARG A 469 74.40 -11.69 92.41
CA ARG A 469 75.16 -12.84 91.91
C ARG A 469 76.53 -12.98 92.58
N GLN A 470 77.18 -11.87 92.96
CA GLN A 470 78.45 -11.90 93.69
C GLN A 470 78.33 -12.48 95.10
N LYS A 471 77.12 -12.46 95.68
CA LYS A 471 76.82 -12.98 97.02
C LYS A 471 76.14 -14.35 96.98
N SER A 472 75.25 -14.58 96.02
CA SER A 472 74.62 -15.88 95.75
C SER A 472 74.01 -15.93 94.35
N SER A 473 74.33 -17.00 93.59
CA SER A 473 73.79 -17.24 92.26
C SER A 473 72.28 -17.55 92.29
N ALA A 474 71.79 -18.27 93.30
CA ALA A 474 70.36 -18.56 93.49
C ALA A 474 69.55 -17.29 93.79
N ALA A 475 70.07 -16.41 94.64
CA ALA A 475 69.40 -15.16 94.94
C ALA A 475 69.34 -14.23 93.70
N ALA A 476 70.33 -14.30 92.80
CA ALA A 476 70.33 -13.51 91.57
C ALA A 476 69.21 -13.93 90.60
N GLY A 477 68.98 -15.23 90.42
CA GLY A 477 67.88 -15.74 89.58
C GLY A 477 66.50 -15.35 90.11
N LEU A 478 66.31 -15.40 91.44
CA LEU A 478 65.08 -14.94 92.09
C LEU A 478 64.90 -13.41 91.99
N CYS A 479 65.97 -12.64 92.17
CA CYS A 479 65.95 -11.19 92.00
C CYS A 479 65.54 -10.78 90.57
N ALA A 480 66.12 -11.42 89.56
CA ALA A 480 65.79 -11.17 88.15
C ALA A 480 64.32 -11.54 87.82
N TRP A 481 63.81 -12.63 88.40
CA TRP A 481 62.41 -13.01 88.25
C TRP A 481 61.45 -11.97 88.84
N VAL A 482 61.70 -11.50 90.07
CA VAL A 482 60.89 -10.48 90.75
C VAL A 482 60.83 -9.17 89.93
N ILE A 483 61.96 -8.72 89.39
CA ILE A 483 62.04 -7.50 88.57
C ILE A 483 61.20 -7.64 87.29
N ASN A 484 61.33 -8.76 86.58
CA ASN A 484 60.68 -8.95 85.28
C ASN A 484 59.16 -9.21 85.41
N ILE A 485 58.70 -9.88 86.47
CA ILE A 485 57.27 -10.08 86.75
C ILE A 485 56.58 -8.74 87.05
N ILE A 486 57.24 -7.84 87.79
CA ILE A 486 56.67 -6.52 88.10
C ILE A 486 56.64 -5.62 86.86
N ARG A 487 57.64 -5.70 85.98
CA ARG A 487 57.62 -4.99 84.68
C ARG A 487 56.54 -5.49 83.75
N PHE A 488 56.28 -6.80 83.71
CA PHE A 488 55.19 -7.37 82.92
C PHE A 488 53.82 -6.83 83.35
N GLN A 489 53.57 -6.74 84.66
CA GLN A 489 52.28 -6.25 85.17
C GLN A 489 52.03 -4.76 84.89
N GLU A 490 53.07 -3.92 84.84
CA GLU A 490 52.93 -2.52 84.42
C GLU A 490 52.44 -2.41 82.98
N VAL A 491 53.06 -3.16 82.06
CA VAL A 491 52.70 -3.13 80.64
C VAL A 491 51.33 -3.78 80.41
N PHE A 492 51.00 -4.84 81.15
CA PHE A 492 49.71 -5.53 81.01
C PHE A 492 48.51 -4.66 81.41
N CYS A 493 48.60 -3.90 82.50
CA CYS A 493 47.54 -2.96 82.91
C CYS A 493 47.32 -1.84 81.87
N GLU A 494 48.37 -1.35 81.22
CA GLU A 494 48.25 -0.35 80.14
C GLU A 494 47.56 -0.93 78.89
N VAL A 495 47.84 -2.21 78.57
CA VAL A 495 47.25 -2.91 77.41
C VAL A 495 45.77 -3.28 77.65
N GLU A 496 45.39 -3.66 78.88
CA GLU A 496 43.98 -4.00 79.21
C GLU A 496 43.04 -2.80 79.02
N MET A 497 43.46 -1.62 79.51
CA MET A 497 42.70 -0.38 79.32
C MET A 497 42.54 -0.03 77.83
N LYS A 498 43.59 -0.22 77.02
CA LYS A 498 43.51 0.00 75.56
C LYS A 498 42.60 -1.00 74.85
N ARG A 499 42.56 -2.25 75.32
CA ARG A 499 41.65 -3.30 74.81
C ARG A 499 40.18 -2.96 75.03
N MET A 500 39.82 -2.42 76.19
CA MET A 500 38.45 -1.97 76.46
C MET A 500 38.05 -0.79 75.57
N CYS A 501 38.93 0.21 75.42
CA CYS A 501 38.68 1.34 74.51
C CYS A 501 38.54 0.87 73.04
N LEU A 502 39.38 -0.07 72.59
CA LEU A 502 39.30 -0.65 71.25
C LEU A 502 38.00 -1.44 71.03
N SER A 503 37.51 -2.16 72.05
CA SER A 503 36.21 -2.84 71.98
C SER A 503 35.05 -1.85 71.83
N GLN A 504 35.08 -0.73 72.55
CA GLN A 504 34.05 0.30 72.45
C GLN A 504 34.11 1.01 71.08
N ALA A 505 35.30 1.37 70.61
CA ALA A 505 35.47 2.02 69.32
C ALA A 505 35.06 1.12 68.13
N ASN A 506 35.28 -0.21 68.23
CA ASN A 506 34.76 -1.18 67.26
C ASN A 506 33.22 -1.29 67.30
N ALA A 507 32.59 -1.16 68.47
CA ALA A 507 31.13 -1.14 68.59
C ALA A 507 30.54 0.12 67.95
N ASP A 508 31.15 1.28 68.18
CA ASP A 508 30.73 2.56 67.58
C ASP A 508 30.90 2.55 66.05
N LEU A 509 31.97 1.92 65.54
CA LEU A 509 32.20 1.70 64.11
C LEU A 509 31.11 0.80 63.51
N ALA A 510 30.74 -0.30 64.19
CA ALA A 510 29.69 -1.20 63.74
C ALA A 510 28.33 -0.50 63.65
N GLU A 511 27.96 0.32 64.64
CA GLU A 511 26.71 1.09 64.62
C GLU A 511 26.70 2.14 63.50
N ALA A 512 27.81 2.85 63.29
CA ALA A 512 27.93 3.83 62.21
C ALA A 512 27.91 3.18 60.82
N ALA A 513 28.53 2.00 60.66
CA ALA A 513 28.48 1.20 59.44
C ALA A 513 27.07 0.68 59.13
N GLU A 514 26.29 0.27 60.15
CA GLU A 514 24.90 -0.16 59.97
C GLU A 514 24.00 0.99 59.53
N LYS A 515 24.16 2.19 60.11
CA LYS A 515 23.44 3.40 59.69
C LYS A 515 23.76 3.77 58.24
N LEU A 516 25.03 3.72 57.86
CA LEU A 516 25.48 3.98 56.50
C LEU A 516 24.91 2.96 55.50
N GLU A 517 24.89 1.68 55.83
CA GLU A 517 24.32 0.64 54.98
C GLU A 517 22.80 0.81 54.80
N ALA A 518 22.08 1.21 55.87
CA ALA A 518 20.66 1.54 55.78
C ALA A 518 20.40 2.75 54.86
N ILE A 519 21.26 3.78 54.90
CA ILE A 519 21.16 4.94 54.00
C ILE A 519 21.50 4.55 52.56
N ARG A 520 22.55 3.75 52.33
CA ARG A 520 22.92 3.22 51.01
C ARG A 520 21.80 2.39 50.39
N LYS A 521 21.11 1.57 51.19
CA LYS A 521 19.96 0.80 50.72
C LYS A 521 18.80 1.70 50.30
N LYS A 522 18.49 2.74 51.08
CA LYS A 522 17.47 3.75 50.70
C LYS A 522 17.85 4.50 49.43
N LEU A 523 19.12 4.85 49.25
CA LEU A 523 19.61 5.45 48.02
C LEU A 523 19.44 4.54 46.82
N ALA A 524 19.78 3.25 46.94
CA ALA A 524 19.58 2.28 45.87
C ALA A 524 18.10 2.11 45.48
N GLU A 525 17.19 2.13 46.46
CA GLU A 525 15.74 2.10 46.22
C GLU A 525 15.23 3.37 45.52
N LEU A 526 15.73 4.55 45.92
CA LEU A 526 15.39 5.83 45.30
C LEU A 526 15.96 5.95 43.87
N ASP A 527 17.22 5.55 43.66
CA ASP A 527 17.87 5.49 42.34
C ASP A 527 17.09 4.55 41.40
N GLY A 528 16.72 3.36 41.88
CA GLY A 528 15.90 2.42 41.11
C GLY A 528 14.50 2.96 40.77
N SER A 529 13.85 3.67 41.72
CA SER A 529 12.58 4.33 41.44
C SER A 529 12.73 5.46 40.40
N LEU A 530 13.82 6.22 40.45
CA LEU A 530 14.09 7.31 39.53
C LEU A 530 14.37 6.76 38.12
N GLU A 531 15.10 5.66 38.01
CA GLU A 531 15.38 4.99 36.73
C GLU A 531 14.09 4.48 36.06
N ILE A 532 13.19 3.86 36.84
CA ILE A 532 11.87 3.43 36.33
C ILE A 532 11.05 4.62 35.84
N LEU A 533 10.99 5.71 36.61
CA LEU A 533 10.27 6.93 36.23
C LEU A 533 10.88 7.61 35.00
N THR A 534 12.21 7.64 34.89
CA THR A 534 12.93 8.17 33.73
C THR A 534 12.66 7.34 32.48
N SER A 535 12.71 6.00 32.58
CA SER A 535 12.35 5.11 31.47
C SER A 535 10.89 5.26 31.04
N SER A 536 9.97 5.40 32.01
CA SER A 536 8.56 5.67 31.72
C SER A 536 8.36 7.02 31.02
N PHE A 537 9.12 8.05 31.41
CA PHE A 537 9.08 9.36 30.77
C PHE A 537 9.64 9.33 29.35
N GLU A 538 10.75 8.64 29.10
CA GLU A 538 11.31 8.48 27.75
C GLU A 538 10.32 7.76 26.82
N LYS A 539 9.70 6.68 27.29
CA LYS A 539 8.65 5.97 26.54
C LYS A 539 7.47 6.88 26.23
N ALA A 540 6.91 7.56 27.25
CA ALA A 540 5.78 8.49 27.07
C ALA A 540 6.13 9.63 26.10
N THR A 541 7.34 10.19 26.19
CA THR A 541 7.82 11.24 25.29
C THR A 541 7.93 10.74 23.86
N SER A 542 8.46 9.54 23.64
CA SER A 542 8.55 8.93 22.30
C SER A 542 7.17 8.68 21.67
N GLU A 543 6.20 8.22 22.46
CA GLU A 543 4.82 8.01 22.02
C GLU A 543 4.11 9.32 21.71
N LYS A 544 4.30 10.35 22.54
CA LYS A 544 3.78 11.70 22.27
C LYS A 544 4.35 12.24 20.96
N LEU A 545 5.66 12.16 20.74
CA LEU A 545 6.29 12.66 19.51
C LEU A 545 5.71 11.97 18.27
N ARG A 546 5.58 10.64 18.30
CA ARG A 546 4.92 9.87 17.23
C ARG A 546 3.49 10.31 17.00
N PHE A 547 2.70 10.46 18.07
CA PHE A 547 1.31 10.89 17.97
C PHE A 547 1.20 12.32 17.43
N GLN A 548 2.10 13.22 17.84
CA GLN A 548 2.18 14.59 17.34
C GLN A 548 2.52 14.64 15.85
N GLU A 549 3.40 13.78 15.35
CA GLU A 549 3.65 13.63 13.92
C GLU A 549 2.40 13.16 13.15
N GLU A 550 1.61 12.24 13.71
CA GLU A 550 0.34 11.80 13.10
C GLU A 550 -0.71 12.93 13.05
N VAL A 551 -0.84 13.72 14.12
CA VAL A 551 -1.71 14.91 14.15
C VAL A 551 -1.27 15.91 13.08
N ASN A 552 0.02 16.24 13.03
CA ASN A 552 0.57 17.16 12.04
C ASN A 552 0.35 16.67 10.60
N ARG A 553 0.52 15.37 10.35
CA ARG A 553 0.26 14.75 9.05
C ARG A 553 -1.21 14.86 8.66
N THR A 554 -2.11 14.63 9.62
CA THR A 554 -3.56 14.74 9.41
C THR A 554 -3.95 16.17 9.11
N ASN A 555 -3.43 17.14 9.86
CA ASN A 555 -3.65 18.56 9.64
C ASN A 555 -3.16 19.02 8.25
N ASN A 556 -1.92 18.67 7.88
CA ASN A 556 -1.38 18.96 6.54
C ASN A 556 -2.24 18.37 5.42
N THR A 557 -2.77 17.16 5.63
CA THR A 557 -3.67 16.51 4.65
C THR A 557 -4.98 17.28 4.51
N ILE A 558 -5.55 17.75 5.62
CA ILE A 558 -6.77 18.58 5.64
C ILE A 558 -6.54 19.93 4.95
N GLU A 559 -5.41 20.60 5.21
CA GLU A 559 -5.08 21.88 4.54
C GLU A 559 -4.96 21.71 3.02
N LEU A 560 -4.24 20.69 2.57
CA LEU A 560 -4.09 20.38 1.15
C LEU A 560 -5.44 20.05 0.50
N ALA A 561 -6.26 19.24 1.17
CA ALA A 561 -7.57 18.86 0.67
C ALA A 561 -8.54 20.06 0.62
N ASN A 562 -8.56 20.92 1.65
CA ASN A 562 -9.34 22.16 1.63
C ASN A 562 -8.91 23.10 0.50
N ARG A 563 -7.60 23.21 0.24
CA ARG A 563 -7.08 24.02 -0.88
C ARG A 563 -7.57 23.49 -2.22
N LEU A 564 -7.60 22.16 -2.40
CA LEU A 564 -8.13 21.52 -3.61
C LEU A 564 -9.64 21.75 -3.76
N VAL A 565 -10.42 21.53 -2.70
CA VAL A 565 -11.88 21.72 -2.70
C VAL A 565 -12.23 23.18 -3.02
N LYS A 566 -11.58 24.15 -2.39
CA LYS A 566 -11.76 25.59 -2.71
C LYS A 566 -11.31 25.93 -4.13
N GLY A 567 -10.18 25.40 -4.58
CA GLY A 567 -9.68 25.64 -5.94
C GLY A 567 -10.60 25.09 -7.03
N LEU A 568 -11.39 24.06 -6.73
CA LEU A 568 -12.30 23.39 -7.64
C LEU A 568 -13.78 23.80 -7.43
N GLU A 569 -14.06 24.76 -6.54
CA GLU A 569 -15.43 25.18 -6.23
C GLU A 569 -16.12 25.84 -7.42
N SER A 570 -15.43 26.73 -8.14
CA SER A 570 -15.96 27.35 -9.37
C SER A 570 -16.15 26.32 -10.49
N GLU A 571 -15.26 25.33 -10.56
CA GLU A 571 -15.36 24.22 -11.51
C GLU A 571 -16.54 23.30 -11.18
N ASN A 572 -16.84 23.06 -9.91
CA ASN A 572 -18.01 22.30 -9.46
C ASN A 572 -19.31 22.93 -9.99
N VAL A 573 -19.50 24.24 -9.77
CA VAL A 573 -20.66 24.99 -10.28
C VAL A 573 -20.71 24.95 -11.81
N ARG A 574 -19.58 25.12 -12.47
CA ARG A 574 -19.49 25.07 -13.94
C ARG A 574 -19.89 23.70 -14.48
N TRP A 575 -19.38 22.61 -13.90
CA TRP A 575 -19.68 21.25 -14.32
C TRP A 575 -21.14 20.89 -14.06
N ALA A 576 -21.71 21.31 -12.92
CA ALA A 576 -23.13 21.13 -12.63
C ALA A 576 -24.02 21.85 -13.66
N ASN A 577 -23.69 23.10 -14.00
CA ASN A 577 -24.41 23.86 -15.03
C ASN A 577 -24.26 23.22 -16.43
N SER A 578 -23.07 22.76 -16.79
CA SER A 578 -22.85 22.04 -18.06
C SER A 578 -23.61 20.71 -18.11
N LEU A 579 -23.72 20.00 -16.99
CA LEU A 579 -24.49 18.76 -16.90
C LEU A 579 -25.98 19.01 -17.06
N ALA A 580 -26.53 20.07 -16.45
CA ALA A 580 -27.91 20.50 -16.67
C ALA A 580 -28.17 20.85 -18.16
N GLN A 581 -27.25 21.58 -18.79
CA GLN A 581 -27.33 21.89 -20.23
C GLN A 581 -27.24 20.61 -21.09
N PHE A 582 -26.45 19.61 -20.70
CA PHE A 582 -26.39 18.35 -21.44
C PHE A 582 -27.67 17.52 -21.30
N HIS A 583 -28.35 17.57 -20.15
CA HIS A 583 -29.68 16.96 -20.01
C HIS A 583 -30.71 17.65 -20.91
N GLU A 584 -30.74 18.98 -20.95
CA GLU A 584 -31.62 19.71 -21.90
C GLU A 584 -31.30 19.35 -23.36
N GLN A 585 -30.01 19.27 -23.71
CA GLN A 585 -29.58 18.84 -25.05
C GLN A 585 -29.96 17.39 -25.36
N GLU A 586 -29.97 16.49 -24.37
CA GLU A 586 -30.36 15.10 -24.55
C GLU A 586 -31.82 14.98 -25.02
N GLU A 587 -32.71 15.78 -24.42
CA GLU A 587 -34.14 15.81 -24.76
C GLU A 587 -34.39 16.34 -26.18
N THR A 588 -33.64 17.36 -26.61
CA THR A 588 -33.82 17.98 -27.94
C THR A 588 -33.01 17.31 -29.05
N LEU A 589 -32.06 16.45 -28.69
CA LEU A 589 -31.08 15.88 -29.62
C LEU A 589 -31.73 15.19 -30.83
N SER A 590 -32.85 14.50 -30.63
CA SER A 590 -33.55 13.82 -31.72
C SER A 590 -34.07 14.78 -32.79
N GLY A 591 -34.55 15.96 -32.40
CA GLY A 591 -35.03 16.97 -33.34
C GLY A 591 -33.87 17.71 -34.02
N ASP A 592 -32.87 18.13 -33.23
CA ASP A 592 -31.75 18.93 -33.73
C ASP A 592 -30.91 18.14 -34.75
N VAL A 593 -30.67 16.85 -34.48
CA VAL A 593 -29.97 15.94 -35.41
C VAL A 593 -30.81 15.66 -36.66
N LEU A 594 -32.12 15.58 -36.53
CA LEU A 594 -33.02 15.35 -37.67
C LEU A 594 -32.97 16.51 -38.67
N LEU A 595 -33.07 17.74 -38.16
CA LEU A 595 -32.98 18.96 -38.97
C LEU A 595 -31.60 19.08 -39.63
N THR A 596 -30.54 18.82 -38.85
CA THR A 596 -29.15 18.83 -39.34
C THR A 596 -28.94 17.80 -40.44
N ALA A 597 -29.42 16.56 -40.25
CA ALA A 597 -29.32 15.52 -41.25
C ALA A 597 -30.09 15.86 -42.53
N ALA A 598 -31.27 16.48 -42.42
CA ALA A 598 -32.06 16.91 -43.58
C ALA A 598 -31.32 18.01 -44.36
N PHE A 599 -30.74 18.98 -43.65
CA PHE A 599 -29.97 20.06 -44.25
C PHE A 599 -28.74 19.54 -44.99
N ILE A 600 -27.94 18.68 -44.36
CA ILE A 600 -26.75 18.07 -45.00
C ILE A 600 -27.15 17.27 -46.24
N SER A 601 -28.27 16.54 -46.19
CA SER A 601 -28.68 15.66 -47.29
C SER A 601 -29.25 16.39 -48.49
N TYR A 602 -29.98 17.49 -48.27
CA TYR A 602 -30.77 18.13 -49.33
C TYR A 602 -30.35 19.56 -49.66
N ALA A 603 -29.83 20.33 -48.70
CA ALA A 603 -29.61 21.76 -48.89
C ALA A 603 -28.36 22.10 -49.74
N GLY A 604 -27.46 21.14 -49.97
CA GLY A 604 -26.16 21.36 -50.60
C GLY A 604 -26.22 22.03 -51.99
N SER A 605 -27.13 21.57 -52.86
CA SER A 605 -27.26 22.05 -54.24
C SER A 605 -28.04 23.37 -54.41
N PHE A 606 -28.69 23.85 -53.35
CA PHE A 606 -29.51 25.05 -53.40
C PHE A 606 -28.73 26.33 -53.10
N SER A 607 -29.17 27.46 -53.69
CA SER A 607 -28.67 28.79 -53.34
C SER A 607 -29.17 29.24 -51.95
N LYS A 608 -28.52 30.25 -51.34
CA LYS A 608 -28.79 30.70 -49.96
C LYS A 608 -30.27 30.99 -49.70
N LYS A 609 -30.98 31.57 -50.68
CA LYS A 609 -32.41 31.90 -50.58
C LYS A 609 -33.26 30.65 -50.33
N TYR A 610 -33.06 29.60 -51.13
CA TYR A 610 -33.83 28.36 -51.03
C TYR A 610 -33.40 27.50 -49.83
N ARG A 611 -32.12 27.55 -49.42
CA ARG A 611 -31.69 26.94 -48.15
C ARG A 611 -32.43 27.55 -46.96
N ARG A 612 -32.56 28.89 -46.93
CA ARG A 612 -33.32 29.59 -45.90
C ARG A 612 -34.80 29.25 -45.96
N GLU A 613 -35.39 29.22 -47.14
CA GLU A 613 -36.80 28.85 -47.32
C GLU A 613 -37.09 27.43 -46.80
N LEU A 614 -36.27 26.45 -47.15
CA LEU A 614 -36.40 25.07 -46.66
C LEU A 614 -36.29 25.01 -45.14
N LEU A 615 -35.29 25.67 -44.55
CA LEU A 615 -35.02 25.59 -43.12
C LEU A 615 -36.04 26.38 -42.28
N GLU A 616 -36.20 27.68 -42.56
CA GLU A 616 -36.95 28.63 -41.72
C GLU A 616 -38.46 28.60 -42.02
N ASN A 617 -38.87 28.45 -43.28
CA ASN A 617 -40.28 28.57 -43.65
C ASN A 617 -41.01 27.23 -43.72
N LEU A 618 -40.29 26.12 -43.95
CA LEU A 618 -40.90 24.80 -44.15
C LEU A 618 -40.57 23.85 -43.01
N TRP A 619 -39.30 23.55 -42.78
CA TRP A 619 -38.90 22.48 -41.86
C TRP A 619 -39.05 22.85 -40.38
N MET A 620 -38.60 24.03 -39.96
CA MET A 620 -38.73 24.46 -38.56
C MET A 620 -40.20 24.62 -38.12
N PRO A 621 -41.09 25.28 -38.89
CA PRO A 621 -42.49 25.39 -38.54
C PRO A 621 -43.19 24.03 -38.45
N PHE A 622 -42.86 23.10 -39.37
CA PHE A 622 -43.39 21.75 -39.30
C PHE A 622 -42.96 21.04 -38.02
N LEU A 623 -41.67 21.04 -37.68
CA LEU A 623 -41.20 20.38 -36.46
C LEU A 623 -41.78 20.99 -35.18
N ARG A 624 -41.95 22.31 -35.13
CA ARG A 624 -42.60 23.00 -33.99
C ARG A 624 -44.09 22.66 -33.85
N SER A 625 -44.77 22.33 -34.95
CA SER A 625 -46.16 21.86 -34.91
C SER A 625 -46.30 20.41 -34.44
N GLN A 626 -45.19 19.67 -34.41
CA GLN A 626 -45.12 18.28 -33.98
C GLN A 626 -44.57 18.18 -32.55
N MET A 627 -44.74 17.00 -31.92
CA MET A 627 -44.25 16.75 -30.55
C MET A 627 -42.75 16.38 -30.53
N VAL A 628 -41.92 17.10 -31.30
CA VAL A 628 -40.47 16.91 -31.34
C VAL A 628 -39.82 18.10 -30.64
N SER A 629 -39.22 17.85 -29.47
CA SER A 629 -38.44 18.86 -28.76
C SER A 629 -37.26 19.32 -29.61
N LEU A 630 -37.14 20.64 -29.79
CA LEU A 630 -36.07 21.30 -30.52
C LEU A 630 -35.50 22.39 -29.63
N LEU A 631 -34.18 22.43 -29.47
CA LEU A 631 -33.52 23.53 -28.75
C LEU A 631 -33.22 24.71 -29.67
N PHE A 632 -33.16 24.46 -31.00
CA PHE A 632 -32.44 25.28 -31.97
C PHE A 632 -32.46 26.80 -31.71
N ILE A 633 -31.41 27.25 -31.01
CA ILE A 633 -30.85 28.60 -31.05
C ILE A 633 -29.68 28.48 -32.04
N LEU A 634 -29.82 29.10 -33.22
CA LEU A 634 -28.78 29.15 -34.25
C LEU A 634 -27.68 30.14 -33.87
#